data_AF-A0A8S9STU9-F1
#
_entry.id   AF-A0A8S9STU9-F1
#
_cell.length_a   1.000
_cell.length_b   1.000
_cell.length_c   1.000
_cell.angle_alpha   90.00
_cell.angle_beta   90.00
_cell.angle_gamma   90.00
#
_symmetry.space_group_name_H-M   'P 1'
#
loop_
_entity.id
_entity.type
_entity.pdbx_description
1 polymer ?
#
loop_
_entity_poly.entity_id
_entity_poly.type
_entity_poly.pdbx_seq_one_letter_code
_entity_poly.pdbx_strand_id
1 'polypeptide(L)'
;MAATSCFSSSISLNAKPNKPSKPLPFLRSPFLKPSSSPLPASLSSSHGVVSSSRIKNHPLAFLSDNNDDYDEKPREECGVVGIYGDSEASRLCYLALHALQHRGQEGAGIVTVSKDKVLQTITGVGLVSEVFNESKLDQLPGDIAIGHVRYSTAGSSMLKNVQPFVAGYRFGSVGVAHNGNLVNYTKLRAELEENGSIFNTSSDTEVVLHLIAISKARPFFMRIVDACEKLQGAYSMVFVTEDKLVAVRDPHGFRPLVMGRRSNGAVVFASETCALDLIEATYEREVYPGEVLVVDKDGVKSQCLMPHPEPKQCIFEHIYFSLPNSIVFGRSVYESRHVFGEILATESPVDCDVVIAVPDSGVVAALGYAAKSGVAFQQGLIRSHYVGRTFIEPSQKIRDFGVKLKLSPVRGVLEGKRVVVVDDSIVRGTTSSKIVRLLREAGAKEVHMRIASPPIVASCYYGVDTPSSEELISNRMSVDEVRDYIGSDSLAFLSFETLKKHLGEDSKTFCYACFTGNYPVKPTEDKVKRGGGDFIDDGLVGGINNIEGGWSHLFFPLNPSISTVRSKTQTFHFPQSTAPANLRTDLSVRQRSVKCMANPRRVKMVAKQIMRELSDMLLTDTVLQHAVLPEAALGADRYLSSLTTISDVEVSNDLQIVKVYVSVFGDDRGKDVAIAGLKSKAKYVRSELGKRMKLRLTPEVRFIEDESMERGSRVIAILDKIKAEKGSEGEPETSDSPEDDQDWGVDDPDEDIIYVK
;
A
#
# COMPACT_ATOMS: atom_id res chain seq x y z
N MET A 1 31.07 -0.61 -59.07
CA MET A 1 32.49 -0.49 -58.69
C MET A 1 32.57 -0.98 -57.24
N ALA A 2 32.81 -2.28 -57.05
CA ALA A 2 34.11 -2.86 -56.67
C ALA A 2 34.49 -2.46 -55.23
N ALA A 3 34.74 -3.35 -54.26
CA ALA A 3 34.79 -4.81 -54.24
C ALA A 3 34.89 -5.30 -52.76
N THR A 4 34.48 -6.56 -52.51
CA THR A 4 35.09 -7.57 -51.59
C THR A 4 35.17 -7.29 -50.08
N SER A 5 34.91 -8.21 -49.14
CA SER A 5 34.68 -9.67 -49.19
C SER A 5 34.26 -10.18 -47.80
N CYS A 6 33.30 -11.13 -47.76
CA CYS A 6 33.12 -12.12 -46.69
C CYS A 6 34.35 -13.03 -46.57
N PHE A 7 34.60 -13.64 -45.40
CA PHE A 7 34.79 -15.09 -45.28
C PHE A 7 34.69 -15.58 -43.82
N SER A 8 34.01 -16.72 -43.72
CA SER A 8 33.69 -17.55 -42.57
C SER A 8 34.68 -18.72 -42.40
N SER A 9 34.46 -19.49 -41.33
CA SER A 9 34.55 -20.97 -41.20
C SER A 9 35.90 -21.67 -40.90
N SER A 10 36.00 -22.17 -39.65
CA SER A 10 36.13 -23.58 -39.18
C SER A 10 37.15 -24.58 -39.76
N ILE A 11 37.72 -25.41 -38.85
CA ILE A 11 38.06 -26.88 -38.87
C ILE A 11 39.22 -27.09 -37.85
N SER A 12 39.22 -27.91 -36.78
CA SER A 12 38.78 -29.27 -36.41
C SER A 12 39.87 -30.38 -36.53
N LEU A 13 39.86 -31.29 -35.53
CA LEU A 13 40.47 -32.65 -35.40
C LEU A 13 41.93 -32.70 -34.87
N ASN A 14 42.35 -33.60 -33.96
CA ASN A 14 42.05 -35.03 -33.89
C ASN A 14 42.43 -35.71 -32.53
N ALA A 15 41.98 -36.97 -32.37
CA ALA A 15 41.83 -37.77 -31.14
C ALA A 15 43.01 -38.71 -30.70
N LYS A 16 42.93 -39.16 -29.41
CA LYS A 16 43.32 -40.42 -28.65
C LYS A 16 44.08 -41.58 -29.36
N PRO A 17 44.68 -42.64 -28.71
CA PRO A 17 44.32 -43.30 -27.41
C PRO A 17 45.41 -44.04 -26.54
N ASN A 18 44.95 -44.62 -25.39
CA ASN A 18 45.30 -45.90 -24.70
C ASN A 18 46.20 -46.04 -23.43
N LYS A 19 45.70 -46.88 -22.49
CA LYS A 19 46.12 -47.36 -21.13
C LYS A 19 47.17 -48.54 -21.19
N PRO A 20 47.45 -49.42 -20.17
CA PRO A 20 47.14 -49.53 -18.69
C PRO A 20 48.27 -50.08 -17.74
N SER A 21 48.06 -50.10 -16.41
CA SER A 21 48.19 -51.26 -15.45
C SER A 21 48.51 -50.90 -13.95
N LYS A 22 47.98 -51.70 -12.99
CA LYS A 22 48.10 -51.69 -11.48
C LYS A 22 49.17 -52.73 -11.00
N PRO A 23 49.30 -53.23 -9.71
CA PRO A 23 48.78 -52.87 -8.35
C PRO A 23 49.75 -53.01 -7.09
N LEU A 24 49.37 -52.41 -5.93
CA LEU A 24 49.47 -52.79 -4.46
C LEU A 24 50.82 -53.25 -3.79
N PRO A 25 51.02 -53.32 -2.42
CA PRO A 25 50.05 -53.58 -1.32
C PRO A 25 50.23 -52.95 0.12
N PHE A 26 49.18 -53.16 0.95
CA PHE A 26 49.01 -53.35 2.42
C PHE A 26 50.14 -53.18 3.46
N LEU A 27 49.77 -52.63 4.66
CA LEU A 27 49.99 -53.15 6.05
C LEU A 27 49.36 -52.18 7.10
N ARG A 28 48.24 -52.55 7.77
CA ARG A 28 48.04 -53.11 9.14
C ARG A 28 48.24 -52.18 10.36
N SER A 29 47.18 -52.11 11.18
CA SER A 29 47.10 -51.67 12.59
C SER A 29 47.63 -52.73 13.58
N PRO A 30 47.79 -52.40 14.89
CA PRO A 30 46.83 -52.85 15.94
C PRO A 30 46.60 -51.80 17.09
N PHE A 31 45.37 -51.57 17.58
CA PHE A 31 44.71 -52.13 18.79
C PHE A 31 45.38 -51.90 20.17
N LEU A 32 44.79 -51.08 21.06
CA LEU A 32 44.11 -51.43 22.34
C LEU A 32 43.97 -50.25 23.36
N LYS A 33 42.89 -50.34 24.15
CA LYS A 33 42.21 -49.40 25.10
C LYS A 33 42.88 -49.33 26.51
N PRO A 34 42.18 -48.99 27.63
CA PRO A 34 41.47 -47.76 28.09
C PRO A 34 41.85 -47.33 29.55
N SER A 35 41.36 -46.19 30.06
CA SER A 35 40.96 -45.92 31.48
C SER A 35 40.90 -44.40 31.70
N SER A 36 40.11 -43.76 32.57
CA SER A 36 39.02 -44.09 33.49
C SER A 36 38.65 -42.75 34.16
N SER A 37 37.35 -42.47 34.33
CA SER A 37 36.82 -41.49 35.28
C SER A 37 37.23 -41.82 36.73
N PRO A 38 37.18 -40.83 37.64
CA PRO A 38 36.21 -41.00 38.73
C PRO A 38 35.55 -39.69 39.23
N LEU A 39 34.27 -39.80 39.59
CA LEU A 39 33.61 -39.04 40.65
C LEU A 39 34.03 -39.60 42.03
N PRO A 40 33.89 -38.84 43.14
CA PRO A 40 32.84 -39.24 44.09
C PRO A 40 32.14 -38.11 44.89
N ALA A 41 30.82 -38.27 45.02
CA ALA A 41 29.94 -38.28 46.21
C ALA A 41 30.20 -37.44 47.50
N SER A 42 29.26 -36.52 47.77
CA SER A 42 28.29 -36.40 48.91
C SER A 42 28.69 -36.24 50.40
N LEU A 43 27.81 -35.43 51.08
CA LEU A 43 27.49 -35.26 52.53
C LEU A 43 28.32 -34.18 53.26
N SER A 44 27.82 -33.28 54.13
CA SER A 44 26.61 -33.21 54.98
C SER A 44 26.35 -31.77 55.47
N SER A 45 25.16 -31.56 56.02
CA SER A 45 24.57 -30.35 56.64
C SER A 45 25.29 -29.75 57.86
N SER A 46 25.23 -28.42 58.02
CA SER A 46 25.16 -27.74 59.32
C SER A 46 24.55 -26.32 59.22
N HIS A 47 23.60 -26.03 60.09
CA HIS A 47 22.95 -24.72 60.31
C HIS A 47 23.93 -23.61 60.72
N GLY A 48 23.66 -22.37 60.28
CA GLY A 48 24.30 -21.16 60.79
C GLY A 48 23.74 -19.89 60.13
N VAL A 49 23.23 -18.99 60.94
CA VAL A 49 22.33 -17.87 60.61
C VAL A 49 23.11 -16.55 60.41
N VAL A 50 22.68 -15.75 59.42
CA VAL A 50 22.77 -14.28 59.24
C VAL A 50 24.15 -13.63 58.96
N SER A 51 24.27 -13.01 57.78
CA SER A 51 24.50 -11.55 57.64
C SER A 51 24.33 -11.08 56.18
N SER A 52 23.79 -9.87 56.04
CA SER A 52 23.19 -9.22 54.88
C SER A 52 24.15 -8.81 53.74
N SER A 53 23.72 -8.94 52.49
CA SER A 53 23.90 -7.88 51.48
C SER A 53 23.05 -8.11 50.20
N ARG A 54 22.06 -7.22 50.04
CA ARG A 54 21.40 -6.70 48.81
C ARG A 54 21.37 -7.60 47.56
N ILE A 55 20.27 -8.32 47.37
CA ILE A 55 19.77 -8.71 46.05
C ILE A 55 19.05 -7.48 45.46
N LYS A 56 19.54 -6.98 44.31
CA LYS A 56 18.81 -6.00 43.50
C LYS A 56 17.70 -6.73 42.76
N ASN A 57 16.45 -6.43 43.11
CA ASN A 57 15.28 -6.79 42.32
C ASN A 57 15.39 -6.14 40.93
N HIS A 58 15.50 -6.95 39.88
CA HIS A 58 15.14 -6.53 38.53
C HIS A 58 13.62 -6.56 38.42
N PRO A 59 12.94 -5.44 38.08
CA PRO A 59 11.51 -5.49 37.83
C PRO A 59 11.27 -6.25 36.52
N LEU A 60 10.47 -7.33 36.61
CA LEU A 60 9.83 -7.97 35.47
C LEU A 60 8.94 -6.93 34.78
N ALA A 61 9.46 -6.32 33.71
CA ALA A 61 8.69 -5.49 32.83
C ALA A 61 7.72 -6.39 32.04
N PHE A 62 6.44 -6.33 32.40
CA PHE A 62 5.35 -6.74 31.52
C PHE A 62 5.39 -5.80 30.29
N LEU A 63 6.03 -6.25 29.21
CA LEU A 63 5.91 -5.60 27.92
C LEU A 63 4.51 -5.87 27.40
N SER A 64 3.70 -4.82 27.31
CA SER A 64 2.43 -4.80 26.60
C SER A 64 2.71 -5.06 25.12
N ASP A 65 2.29 -6.23 24.66
CA ASP A 65 2.45 -6.69 23.28
C ASP A 65 1.41 -6.01 22.37
N ASN A 66 1.66 -4.73 22.04
CA ASN A 66 0.92 -3.99 21.02
C ASN A 66 1.51 -4.33 19.64
N ASN A 67 1.27 -5.56 19.17
CA ASN A 67 1.57 -5.97 17.79
C ASN A 67 0.39 -5.63 16.88
N ASP A 68 0.39 -4.39 16.38
CA ASP A 68 -0.37 -4.05 15.18
C ASP A 68 0.38 -4.58 13.95
N ASP A 69 -0.32 -5.32 13.10
CA ASP A 69 0.20 -6.02 11.92
C ASP A 69 0.51 -5.01 10.80
N TYR A 70 1.53 -4.17 11.02
CA TYR A 70 2.15 -3.39 9.96
C TYR A 70 2.87 -4.36 9.03
N ASP A 71 2.60 -4.29 7.72
CA ASP A 71 3.26 -5.13 6.74
C ASP A 71 4.78 -4.90 6.81
N GLU A 72 5.53 -5.98 7.09
CA GLU A 72 6.92 -5.87 7.56
C GLU A 72 7.95 -5.70 6.45
N LYS A 73 7.57 -5.95 5.20
CA LYS A 73 8.48 -5.75 4.06
C LYS A 73 8.49 -4.27 3.70
N PRO A 74 9.65 -3.70 3.32
CA PRO A 74 9.69 -2.33 2.82
C PRO A 74 8.75 -2.24 1.62
N ARG A 75 7.98 -1.16 1.51
CA ARG A 75 7.08 -0.92 0.36
C ARG A 75 7.48 0.36 -0.34
N GLU A 76 7.52 0.36 -1.67
CA GLU A 76 7.87 1.56 -2.41
C GLU A 76 6.66 2.47 -2.47
N GLU A 77 6.88 3.78 -2.47
CA GLU A 77 5.80 4.76 -2.38
C GLU A 77 4.81 4.63 -3.53
N CYS A 78 5.27 4.56 -4.78
CA CYS A 78 4.37 4.76 -5.91
C CYS A 78 4.89 4.17 -7.23
N GLY A 79 3.99 4.00 -8.19
CA GLY A 79 4.32 3.82 -9.61
C GLY A 79 3.68 4.93 -10.45
N VAL A 80 4.40 5.47 -11.44
CA VAL A 80 3.90 6.53 -12.33
C VAL A 80 3.88 6.07 -13.79
N VAL A 81 2.91 6.57 -14.54
CA VAL A 81 2.76 6.34 -15.99
C VAL A 81 2.40 7.66 -16.67
N GLY A 82 2.94 7.92 -17.86
CA GLY A 82 2.53 9.02 -18.72
C GLY A 82 2.45 8.57 -20.18
N ILE A 83 1.41 8.97 -20.92
CA ILE A 83 1.15 8.58 -22.30
C ILE A 83 0.81 9.83 -23.10
N TYR A 84 1.43 9.98 -24.28
CA TYR A 84 1.17 11.07 -25.21
C TYR A 84 0.96 10.53 -26.63
N GLY A 85 -0.12 10.97 -27.29
CA GLY A 85 -0.37 10.73 -28.70
C GLY A 85 -1.12 9.43 -28.99
N ASP A 86 -2.00 8.99 -28.09
CA ASP A 86 -2.82 7.79 -28.29
C ASP A 86 -4.27 8.04 -27.89
N SER A 87 -5.22 7.77 -28.78
CA SER A 87 -6.66 8.02 -28.54
C SER A 87 -7.25 7.21 -27.37
N GLU A 88 -6.57 6.14 -26.97
CA GLU A 88 -6.95 5.26 -25.86
C GLU A 88 -6.05 5.50 -24.62
N ALA A 89 -5.53 6.72 -24.45
CA ALA A 89 -4.55 7.03 -23.40
C ALA A 89 -5.04 6.62 -21.99
N SER A 90 -6.32 6.78 -21.66
CA SER A 90 -6.87 6.34 -20.36
C SER A 90 -6.80 4.83 -20.16
N ARG A 91 -7.19 4.04 -21.17
CA ARG A 91 -7.17 2.57 -21.11
C ARG A 91 -5.76 2.02 -21.05
N LEU A 92 -4.86 2.56 -21.87
CA LEU A 92 -3.45 2.17 -21.85
C LEU A 92 -2.81 2.55 -20.52
N CYS A 93 -3.16 3.71 -19.97
CA CYS A 93 -2.69 4.13 -18.65
C CYS A 93 -3.22 3.18 -17.56
N TYR A 94 -4.49 2.77 -17.63
CA TYR A 94 -5.07 1.76 -16.74
C TYR A 94 -4.29 0.43 -16.80
N LEU A 95 -4.01 -0.09 -18.00
CA LEU A 95 -3.26 -1.33 -18.18
C LEU A 95 -1.83 -1.22 -17.65
N ALA A 96 -1.13 -0.13 -17.98
CA ALA A 96 0.22 0.12 -17.49
C ALA A 96 0.26 0.26 -15.95
N LEU A 97 -0.74 0.91 -15.34
CA LEU A 97 -0.87 0.96 -13.87
C LEU A 97 -1.14 -0.43 -13.26
N HIS A 98 -1.92 -1.27 -13.93
CA HIS A 98 -2.13 -2.66 -13.52
C HIS A 98 -0.81 -3.46 -13.52
N ALA A 99 0.05 -3.26 -14.53
CA ALA A 99 1.40 -3.84 -14.54
C ALA A 99 2.31 -3.33 -13.42
N LEU A 100 2.05 -2.13 -12.89
CA LEU A 100 2.79 -1.51 -11.79
C LEU A 100 2.11 -1.65 -10.42
N GLN A 101 1.03 -2.43 -10.31
CA GLN A 101 0.22 -2.54 -9.10
C GLN A 101 1.03 -2.97 -7.86
N HIS A 102 2.15 -3.68 -8.05
CA HIS A 102 3.04 -4.07 -6.95
C HIS A 102 3.74 -2.87 -6.28
N ARG A 103 3.84 -1.71 -6.96
CA ARG A 103 4.40 -0.46 -6.41
C ARG A 103 3.42 0.34 -5.55
N GLY A 104 2.16 -0.06 -5.46
CA GLY A 104 1.18 0.64 -4.63
C GLY A 104 -0.22 0.06 -4.79
N GLN A 105 -0.91 -0.22 -3.69
CA GLN A 105 -2.20 -0.93 -3.68
C GLN A 105 -3.29 -0.16 -2.93
N GLU A 106 -2.96 1.02 -2.41
CA GLU A 106 -3.78 1.82 -1.48
C GLU A 106 -4.64 2.82 -2.24
N GLY A 107 -4.20 3.25 -3.41
CA GLY A 107 -5.00 4.08 -4.30
C GLY A 107 -4.47 4.10 -5.71
N ALA A 108 -5.34 4.48 -6.63
CA ALA A 108 -5.00 4.66 -8.04
C ALA A 108 -5.70 5.90 -8.59
N GLY A 109 -5.10 6.50 -9.61
CA GLY A 109 -5.62 7.71 -10.24
C GLY A 109 -5.16 7.85 -11.68
N ILE A 110 -6.02 8.45 -12.51
CA ILE A 110 -5.73 8.78 -13.91
C ILE A 110 -6.23 10.21 -14.16
N VAL A 111 -5.39 10.98 -14.86
CA VAL A 111 -5.74 12.29 -15.42
C VAL A 111 -5.58 12.23 -16.93
N THR A 112 -6.61 12.60 -17.68
CA THR A 112 -6.55 12.72 -19.15
C THR A 112 -6.80 14.15 -19.61
N VAL A 113 -6.34 14.47 -20.81
CA VAL A 113 -6.59 15.75 -21.47
C VAL A 113 -7.66 15.55 -22.54
N SER A 114 -8.85 16.10 -22.30
CA SER A 114 -9.94 16.03 -23.27
C SER A 114 -9.60 16.78 -24.57
N LYS A 115 -10.37 16.52 -25.64
CA LYS A 115 -10.24 17.26 -26.91
C LYS A 115 -10.43 18.77 -26.75
N ASP A 116 -11.22 19.18 -25.75
CA ASP A 116 -11.45 20.59 -25.39
C ASP A 116 -10.32 21.18 -24.51
N LYS A 117 -9.21 20.46 -24.36
CA LYS A 117 -8.03 20.86 -23.58
C LYS A 117 -8.29 21.03 -22.09
N VAL A 118 -9.23 20.25 -21.54
CA VAL A 118 -9.55 20.23 -20.11
C VAL A 118 -8.98 18.97 -19.48
N LEU A 119 -8.32 19.12 -18.33
CA LEU A 119 -7.83 17.99 -17.54
C LEU A 119 -9.00 17.34 -16.80
N GLN A 120 -9.30 16.08 -17.12
CA GLN A 120 -10.30 15.26 -16.46
C GLN A 120 -9.60 14.30 -15.52
N THR A 121 -10.08 14.14 -14.29
CA THR A 121 -9.43 13.34 -13.26
C THR A 121 -10.41 12.40 -12.58
N ILE A 122 -9.97 11.16 -12.39
CA ILE A 122 -10.64 10.19 -11.53
C ILE A 122 -9.57 9.53 -10.65
N THR A 123 -9.75 9.63 -9.34
CA THR A 123 -8.86 9.06 -8.32
C THR A 123 -9.69 8.30 -7.28
N GLY A 124 -9.18 7.17 -6.78
CA GLY A 124 -9.86 6.35 -5.79
C GLY A 124 -8.91 5.58 -4.88
N VAL A 125 -9.43 5.15 -3.73
CA VAL A 125 -8.74 4.23 -2.81
C VAL A 125 -8.98 2.80 -3.27
N GLY A 126 -7.95 1.96 -3.21
CA GLY A 126 -7.99 0.56 -3.62
C GLY A 126 -7.09 0.23 -4.81
N LEU A 127 -7.23 -1.00 -5.30
CA LEU A 127 -6.52 -1.49 -6.48
C LEU A 127 -7.01 -0.77 -7.75
N VAL A 128 -6.19 -0.79 -8.81
CA VAL A 128 -6.51 -0.17 -10.10
C VAL A 128 -7.85 -0.70 -10.65
N SER A 129 -8.09 -2.01 -10.55
CA SER A 129 -9.35 -2.66 -10.97
C SER A 129 -10.56 -2.30 -10.12
N GLU A 130 -10.36 -1.91 -8.86
CA GLU A 130 -11.44 -1.48 -7.96
C GLU A 130 -11.78 0.00 -8.19
N VAL A 131 -10.77 0.80 -8.51
CA VAL A 131 -10.93 2.24 -8.76
C VAL A 131 -11.55 2.48 -10.13
N PHE A 132 -11.13 1.76 -11.18
CA PHE A 132 -11.57 1.98 -12.55
C PHE A 132 -12.39 0.81 -13.07
N ASN A 133 -13.59 1.13 -13.54
CA ASN A 133 -14.39 0.26 -14.39
C ASN A 133 -14.54 0.93 -15.77
N GLU A 134 -15.11 0.19 -16.71
CA GLU A 134 -15.33 0.65 -18.09
C GLU A 134 -16.02 2.02 -18.14
N SER A 135 -17.11 2.19 -17.40
CA SER A 135 -17.87 3.44 -17.36
C SER A 135 -17.06 4.64 -16.84
N LYS A 136 -16.07 4.43 -15.95
CA LYS A 136 -15.16 5.49 -15.50
C LYS A 136 -14.09 5.80 -16.55
N LEU A 137 -13.60 4.79 -17.27
CA LEU A 137 -12.64 5.00 -18.36
C LEU A 137 -13.28 5.77 -19.52
N ASP A 138 -14.56 5.51 -19.82
CA ASP A 138 -15.33 6.27 -20.82
C ASP A 138 -15.48 7.76 -20.47
N GLN A 139 -15.38 8.11 -19.18
CA GLN A 139 -15.40 9.50 -18.70
C GLN A 139 -14.03 10.20 -18.81
N LEU A 140 -13.00 9.47 -19.25
CA LEU A 140 -11.63 9.95 -19.42
C LEU A 140 -11.17 9.85 -20.88
N PRO A 141 -11.85 10.51 -21.84
CA PRO A 141 -11.36 10.58 -23.21
C PRO A 141 -10.10 11.47 -23.29
N GLY A 142 -9.30 11.27 -24.34
CA GLY A 142 -8.17 12.15 -24.63
C GLY A 142 -6.95 11.42 -25.16
N ASP A 143 -6.05 12.20 -25.78
CA ASP A 143 -4.84 11.66 -26.42
C ASP A 143 -3.62 11.69 -25.49
N ILE A 144 -3.76 12.26 -24.29
CA ILE A 144 -2.69 12.42 -23.30
C ILE A 144 -3.24 12.00 -21.94
N ALA A 145 -2.49 11.16 -21.22
CA ALA A 145 -2.84 10.73 -19.88
C ALA A 145 -1.61 10.65 -18.97
N ILE A 146 -1.81 10.87 -17.68
CA ILE A 146 -0.89 10.41 -16.63
C ILE A 146 -1.65 9.58 -15.62
N GLY A 147 -0.95 8.65 -14.99
CA GLY A 147 -1.51 7.74 -14.01
C GLY A 147 -0.56 7.51 -12.86
N HIS A 148 -1.15 7.07 -11.75
CA HIS A 148 -0.44 6.82 -10.52
C HIS A 148 -1.06 5.66 -9.75
N VAL A 149 -0.21 4.78 -9.21
CA VAL A 149 -0.57 3.84 -8.13
C VAL A 149 0.17 4.25 -6.86
N ARG A 150 -0.56 4.30 -5.76
CA ARG A 150 -0.08 4.81 -4.47
C ARG A 150 0.06 3.70 -3.46
N TYR A 151 1.17 3.74 -2.76
CA TYR A 151 1.40 3.18 -1.45
C TYR A 151 1.25 4.27 -0.38
N SER A 152 0.58 3.97 0.73
CA SER A 152 0.41 4.96 1.79
C SER A 152 1.66 5.02 2.64
N THR A 153 2.49 6.03 2.41
CA THR A 153 3.66 6.36 3.22
C THR A 153 3.31 7.43 4.24
N ALA A 154 4.30 8.03 4.90
CA ALA A 154 4.14 9.06 5.92
C ALA A 154 3.13 10.14 5.50
N GLY A 155 1.92 10.04 6.07
CA GLY A 155 0.76 10.82 5.66
C GLY A 155 -0.50 9.95 5.79
N SER A 156 -1.65 10.56 6.04
CA SER A 156 -2.86 9.78 6.25
C SER A 156 -3.24 8.95 5.00
N SER A 157 -3.78 7.75 5.20
CA SER A 157 -4.43 6.90 4.17
C SER A 157 -5.79 7.47 3.74
N MET A 158 -5.82 8.77 3.43
CA MET A 158 -7.02 9.47 2.98
C MET A 158 -7.09 9.52 1.45
N LEU A 159 -8.31 9.48 0.92
CA LEU A 159 -8.60 9.70 -0.50
C LEU A 159 -7.97 11.00 -1.03
N LYS A 160 -7.91 12.05 -0.20
CA LYS A 160 -7.31 13.35 -0.57
C LYS A 160 -5.84 13.27 -0.97
N ASN A 161 -5.14 12.22 -0.54
CA ASN A 161 -3.72 12.02 -0.82
C ASN A 161 -3.50 11.08 -2.02
N VAL A 162 -4.55 10.66 -2.75
CA VAL A 162 -4.42 9.82 -3.95
C VAL A 162 -4.09 10.72 -5.16
N GLN A 163 -2.93 10.47 -5.76
CA GLN A 163 -2.42 11.11 -6.98
C GLN A 163 -3.04 10.48 -8.24
N PRO A 164 -2.97 11.12 -9.43
CA PRO A 164 -2.30 12.40 -9.72
C PRO A 164 -3.02 13.63 -9.16
N PHE A 165 -2.26 14.66 -8.78
CA PHE A 165 -2.82 15.96 -8.36
C PHE A 165 -2.98 16.90 -9.54
N VAL A 166 -4.10 17.61 -9.59
CA VAL A 166 -4.41 18.60 -10.63
C VAL A 166 -4.66 19.96 -9.98
N ALA A 167 -4.04 21.00 -10.52
CA ALA A 167 -4.24 22.37 -10.08
C ALA A 167 -4.34 23.34 -11.26
N GLY A 168 -5.18 24.37 -11.09
CA GLY A 168 -5.22 25.53 -11.97
C GLY A 168 -4.35 26.65 -11.41
N TYR A 169 -3.63 27.33 -12.29
CA TYR A 169 -2.82 28.50 -11.94
C TYR A 169 -2.80 29.50 -13.09
N ARG A 170 -2.10 30.63 -12.92
CA ARG A 170 -2.10 31.76 -13.89
C ARG A 170 -1.68 31.42 -15.33
N PHE A 171 -1.20 30.21 -15.58
CA PHE A 171 -0.71 29.77 -16.88
C PHE A 171 -1.43 28.55 -17.46
N GLY A 172 -2.54 28.14 -16.85
CA GLY A 172 -3.33 26.99 -17.28
C GLY A 172 -3.56 25.99 -16.16
N SER A 173 -3.84 24.75 -16.55
CA SER A 173 -4.01 23.60 -15.67
C SER A 173 -2.81 22.66 -15.79
N VAL A 174 -2.41 22.07 -14.68
CA VAL A 174 -1.32 21.09 -14.64
C VAL A 174 -1.72 19.92 -13.76
N GLY A 175 -1.46 18.71 -14.24
CA GLY A 175 -1.49 17.48 -13.47
C GLY A 175 -0.09 16.96 -13.19
N VAL A 176 0.13 16.31 -12.05
CA VAL A 176 1.40 15.66 -11.70
C VAL A 176 1.18 14.33 -11.00
N ALA A 177 1.97 13.34 -11.38
CA ALA A 177 2.16 12.09 -10.67
C ALA A 177 3.63 11.94 -10.28
N HIS A 178 3.90 11.53 -9.05
CA HIS A 178 5.21 11.56 -8.43
C HIS A 178 5.48 10.26 -7.67
N ASN A 179 6.60 9.60 -7.99
CA ASN A 179 7.21 8.56 -7.17
C ASN A 179 8.50 9.11 -6.55
N GLY A 180 8.59 9.14 -5.22
CA GLY A 180 9.74 9.65 -4.51
C GLY A 180 9.40 10.16 -3.11
N ASN A 181 10.33 10.88 -2.50
CA ASN A 181 10.09 11.60 -1.26
C ASN A 181 10.98 12.85 -1.18
N LEU A 182 10.37 13.99 -0.90
CA LEU A 182 11.08 15.24 -0.65
C LEU A 182 11.59 15.33 0.78
N VAL A 183 12.91 15.42 0.92
CA VAL A 183 13.62 15.45 2.20
C VAL A 183 13.44 16.79 2.91
N ASN A 184 13.36 17.88 2.16
CA ASN A 184 13.14 19.24 2.66
C ASN A 184 11.67 19.71 2.59
N TYR A 185 10.71 18.75 2.53
CA TYR A 185 9.27 19.04 2.42
C TYR A 185 8.76 20.01 3.49
N THR A 186 9.04 19.77 4.77
CA THR A 186 8.53 20.59 5.89
C THR A 186 8.98 22.05 5.78
N LYS A 187 10.26 22.26 5.44
CA LYS A 187 10.82 23.58 5.20
C LYS A 187 10.14 24.28 4.01
N LEU A 188 10.03 23.61 2.87
CA LEU A 188 9.40 24.19 1.67
C LEU A 188 7.94 24.52 1.90
N ARG A 189 7.20 23.65 2.61
CA ARG A 189 5.82 23.90 2.99
C ARG A 189 5.69 25.13 3.89
N ALA A 190 6.52 25.23 4.94
CA ALA A 190 6.51 26.39 5.83
C ALA A 190 6.80 27.70 5.09
N GLU A 191 7.82 27.73 4.22
CA GLU A 191 8.15 28.91 3.39
C GLU A 191 6.98 29.31 2.47
N LEU A 192 6.24 28.34 1.93
CA LEU A 192 5.07 28.60 1.11
C LEU A 192 3.86 29.09 1.93
N GLU A 193 3.63 28.52 3.11
CA GLU A 193 2.56 28.92 4.05
C GLU A 193 2.79 30.33 4.61
N GLU A 194 4.03 30.70 4.93
CA GLU A 194 4.41 32.07 5.34
C GLU A 194 4.06 33.12 4.28
N ASN A 195 4.06 32.74 3.01
CA ASN A 195 3.67 33.57 1.87
C ASN A 195 2.18 33.45 1.50
N GLY A 196 1.38 32.80 2.34
CA GLY A 196 -0.07 32.68 2.18
C GLY A 196 -0.56 31.52 1.32
N SER A 197 0.30 30.53 1.01
CA SER A 197 -0.16 29.29 0.37
C SER A 197 -1.03 28.47 1.33
N ILE A 198 -2.05 27.82 0.79
CA ILE A 198 -2.85 26.82 1.49
C ILE A 198 -2.56 25.44 0.90
N PHE A 199 -2.53 24.42 1.76
CA PHE A 199 -2.34 23.04 1.34
C PHE A 199 -3.59 22.22 1.66
N ASN A 200 -4.08 21.50 0.68
CA ASN A 200 -5.24 20.61 0.85
C ASN A 200 -4.83 19.21 1.32
N THR A 201 -3.58 18.84 1.10
CA THR A 201 -3.02 17.52 1.38
C THR A 201 -1.79 17.62 2.28
N SER A 202 -1.33 16.45 2.74
CA SER A 202 -0.04 16.31 3.43
C SER A 202 1.03 15.73 2.49
N SER A 203 0.76 15.65 1.19
CA SER A 203 1.67 15.04 0.21
C SER A 203 2.65 16.07 -0.30
N ASP A 204 3.90 15.64 -0.40
CA ASP A 204 5.01 16.41 -0.94
C ASP A 204 4.82 16.81 -2.42
N THR A 205 4.06 16.04 -3.19
CA THR A 205 3.66 16.36 -4.56
C THR A 205 2.93 17.70 -4.67
N GLU A 206 2.14 18.11 -3.69
CA GLU A 206 1.45 19.42 -3.72
C GLU A 206 2.44 20.59 -3.61
N VAL A 207 3.53 20.44 -2.85
CA VAL A 207 4.60 21.44 -2.77
C VAL A 207 5.21 21.69 -4.15
N VAL A 208 5.40 20.65 -4.97
CA VAL A 208 5.92 20.78 -6.34
C VAL A 208 5.01 21.69 -7.19
N LEU A 209 3.68 21.50 -7.10
CA LEU A 209 2.72 22.35 -7.82
C LEU A 209 2.77 23.81 -7.36
N HIS A 210 2.89 24.05 -6.05
CA HIS A 210 3.04 25.42 -5.52
C HIS A 210 4.32 26.10 -6.00
N LEU A 211 5.45 25.39 -5.99
CA LEU A 211 6.73 25.92 -6.49
C LEU A 211 6.66 26.28 -7.98
N ILE A 212 6.02 25.44 -8.79
CA ILE A 212 5.76 25.74 -10.22
C ILE A 212 4.85 26.97 -10.36
N ALA A 213 3.82 27.10 -9.53
CA ALA A 213 2.84 28.18 -9.62
C ALA A 213 3.45 29.55 -9.31
N ILE A 214 4.36 29.63 -8.33
CA ILE A 214 5.04 30.89 -7.96
C ILE A 214 6.10 31.30 -8.98
N SER A 215 6.72 30.34 -9.70
CA SER A 215 7.78 30.58 -10.69
C SER A 215 7.35 31.54 -11.81
N LYS A 216 8.22 32.50 -12.13
CA LYS A 216 8.01 33.51 -13.19
C LYS A 216 8.55 33.10 -14.56
N ALA A 217 9.39 32.07 -14.64
CA ALA A 217 10.07 31.66 -15.86
C ALA A 217 9.11 31.15 -16.94
N ARG A 218 9.44 31.27 -18.22
CA ARG A 218 8.68 30.70 -19.35
C ARG A 218 9.66 30.02 -20.32
N PRO A 219 9.26 28.93 -21.02
CA PRO A 219 7.95 28.25 -21.02
C PRO A 219 7.76 27.27 -19.83
N PHE A 220 6.81 26.33 -19.88
CA PHE A 220 6.45 25.48 -18.73
C PHE A 220 7.62 24.67 -18.14
N PHE A 221 8.45 24.04 -18.98
CA PHE A 221 9.60 23.27 -18.49
C PHE A 221 10.58 24.10 -17.65
N MET A 222 10.76 25.40 -17.95
CA MET A 222 11.62 26.28 -17.13
C MET A 222 11.06 26.50 -15.71
N ARG A 223 9.73 26.41 -15.52
CA ARG A 223 9.14 26.45 -14.17
C ARG A 223 9.37 25.14 -13.42
N ILE A 224 9.35 24.02 -14.13
CA ILE A 224 9.71 22.71 -13.56
C ILE A 224 11.16 22.77 -13.09
N VAL A 225 12.09 23.28 -13.91
CA VAL A 225 13.50 23.44 -13.53
C VAL A 225 13.64 24.31 -12.28
N ASP A 226 13.03 25.50 -12.24
CA ASP A 226 13.05 26.40 -11.07
C ASP A 226 12.43 25.77 -9.80
N ALA A 227 11.42 24.91 -9.96
CA ALA A 227 10.89 24.14 -8.84
C ALA A 227 11.89 23.07 -8.39
N CYS A 228 12.39 22.24 -9.32
CA CYS A 228 13.31 21.13 -9.07
C CYS A 228 14.64 21.57 -8.44
N GLU A 229 15.15 22.76 -8.76
CA GLU A 229 16.34 23.35 -8.13
C GLU A 229 16.19 23.57 -6.62
N LYS A 230 14.95 23.72 -6.12
CA LYS A 230 14.65 23.87 -4.69
C LYS A 230 14.36 22.55 -3.99
N LEU A 231 14.09 21.49 -4.76
CA LEU A 231 13.76 20.18 -4.24
C LEU A 231 15.01 19.43 -3.81
N GLN A 232 14.99 18.85 -2.61
CA GLN A 232 16.01 17.94 -2.13
C GLN A 232 15.35 16.60 -1.82
N GLY A 233 15.91 15.51 -2.33
CA GLY A 233 15.37 14.17 -2.13
C GLY A 233 15.31 13.39 -3.44
N ALA A 234 14.37 12.47 -3.52
CA ALA A 234 14.18 11.59 -4.66
C ALA A 234 12.86 11.91 -5.35
N TYR A 235 12.85 11.93 -6.68
CA TYR A 235 11.63 12.11 -7.45
C TYR A 235 11.78 11.59 -8.88
N SER A 236 10.80 10.81 -9.32
CA SER A 236 10.47 10.56 -10.71
C SER A 236 9.04 11.02 -10.94
N MET A 237 8.87 12.01 -11.82
CA MET A 237 7.60 12.69 -12.00
C MET A 237 7.19 12.71 -13.47
N VAL A 238 5.88 12.61 -13.69
CA VAL A 238 5.26 12.89 -14.98
C VAL A 238 4.23 14.00 -14.79
N PHE A 239 4.30 15.02 -15.63
CA PHE A 239 3.40 16.17 -15.65
C PHE A 239 2.59 16.17 -16.93
N VAL A 240 1.33 16.56 -16.81
CA VAL A 240 0.45 16.79 -17.96
C VAL A 240 -0.06 18.23 -17.94
N THR A 241 -0.04 18.90 -19.09
CA THR A 241 -0.73 20.17 -19.32
C THR A 241 -1.74 20.00 -20.44
N GLU A 242 -2.39 21.07 -20.89
CA GLU A 242 -3.40 21.06 -21.94
C GLU A 242 -2.91 20.48 -23.29
N ASP A 243 -1.60 20.39 -23.52
CA ASP A 243 -1.02 19.94 -24.78
C ASP A 243 0.37 19.30 -24.67
N LYS A 244 0.88 19.04 -23.46
CA LYS A 244 2.23 18.46 -23.25
C LYS A 244 2.23 17.40 -22.18
N LEU A 245 3.11 16.42 -22.36
CA LEU A 245 3.55 15.48 -21.34
C LEU A 245 5.02 15.77 -21.02
N VAL A 246 5.37 15.87 -19.74
CA VAL A 246 6.76 16.12 -19.31
C VAL A 246 7.18 15.06 -18.31
N ALA A 247 8.31 14.39 -18.55
CA ALA A 247 8.92 13.46 -17.62
C ALA A 247 10.16 14.08 -16.98
N VAL A 248 10.32 13.88 -15.67
CA VAL A 248 11.40 14.48 -14.88
C VAL A 248 11.98 13.43 -13.94
N ARG A 249 13.30 13.37 -13.86
CA ARG A 249 14.01 12.52 -12.91
C ARG A 249 14.99 13.34 -12.09
N ASP A 250 15.07 13.08 -10.79
CA ASP A 250 15.94 13.83 -9.88
C ASP A 250 17.43 13.73 -10.27
N PRO A 251 18.28 14.70 -9.88
CA PRO A 251 19.69 14.73 -10.24
C PRO A 251 20.52 13.52 -9.79
N HIS A 252 20.12 12.82 -8.73
CA HIS A 252 20.81 11.59 -8.31
C HIS A 252 20.24 10.34 -8.99
N GLY A 253 19.09 10.44 -9.65
CA GLY A 253 18.42 9.33 -10.32
C GLY A 253 17.94 8.25 -9.35
N PHE A 254 17.54 8.62 -8.12
CA PHE A 254 17.17 7.67 -7.06
C PHE A 254 16.07 6.70 -7.50
N ARG A 255 14.99 7.24 -8.09
CA ARG A 255 13.81 6.49 -8.54
C ARG A 255 13.89 6.15 -10.02
N PRO A 256 13.33 5.01 -10.46
CA PRO A 256 13.37 4.61 -11.85
C PRO A 256 12.30 5.32 -12.69
N LEU A 257 12.68 5.66 -13.92
CA LEU A 257 11.80 6.21 -14.94
C LEU A 257 12.35 5.87 -16.32
N VAL A 258 11.54 5.18 -17.12
CA VAL A 258 11.89 4.71 -18.47
C VAL A 258 10.96 5.31 -19.50
N MET A 259 11.43 5.38 -20.75
CA MET A 259 10.68 5.83 -21.91
C MET A 259 10.59 4.70 -22.94
N GLY A 260 9.41 4.57 -23.56
CA GLY A 260 9.19 3.70 -24.70
C GLY A 260 8.25 4.33 -25.72
N ARG A 261 8.09 3.66 -26.87
CA ARG A 261 7.24 4.12 -27.96
C ARG A 261 6.41 2.98 -28.55
N ARG A 262 5.13 3.24 -28.78
CA ARG A 262 4.22 2.31 -29.47
C ARG A 262 4.33 2.43 -30.99
N SER A 263 3.77 1.46 -31.69
CA SER A 263 3.78 1.38 -33.17
C SER A 263 3.13 2.58 -33.87
N ASN A 264 2.11 3.19 -33.25
CA ASN A 264 1.45 4.41 -33.75
C ASN A 264 2.23 5.71 -33.48
N GLY A 265 3.40 5.62 -32.84
CA GLY A 265 4.24 6.76 -32.47
C GLY A 265 3.95 7.34 -31.07
N ALA A 266 2.97 6.81 -30.34
CA ALA A 266 2.66 7.23 -28.98
C ALA A 266 3.86 7.01 -28.05
N VAL A 267 4.16 8.02 -27.22
CA VAL A 267 5.30 8.01 -26.29
C VAL A 267 4.77 7.69 -24.91
N VAL A 268 5.47 6.78 -24.22
CA VAL A 268 5.09 6.32 -22.88
C VAL A 268 6.27 6.47 -21.93
N PHE A 269 6.00 7.01 -20.75
CA PHE A 269 6.90 6.96 -19.60
C PHE A 269 6.30 6.05 -18.52
N ALA A 270 7.15 5.28 -17.85
CA ALA A 270 6.73 4.41 -16.75
C ALA A 270 7.85 4.25 -15.71
N SER A 271 7.49 3.89 -14.48
CA SER A 271 8.48 3.56 -13.45
C SER A 271 9.30 2.30 -13.80
N GLU A 272 8.72 1.33 -14.50
CA GLU A 272 9.40 0.09 -14.93
C GLU A 272 9.08 -0.27 -16.38
N THR A 273 9.97 -1.04 -17.01
CA THR A 273 9.78 -1.53 -18.38
C THR A 273 8.62 -2.49 -18.52
N CYS A 274 8.26 -3.26 -17.48
CA CYS A 274 7.13 -4.20 -17.54
C CYS A 274 5.80 -3.53 -17.94
N ALA A 275 5.61 -2.25 -17.60
CA ALA A 275 4.46 -1.47 -17.98
C ALA A 275 4.47 -1.12 -19.48
N LEU A 276 5.65 -0.86 -20.03
CA LEU A 276 5.85 -0.64 -21.47
C LEU A 276 5.56 -1.93 -22.25
N ASP A 277 6.11 -3.05 -21.76
CA ASP A 277 5.97 -4.36 -22.37
C ASP A 277 4.50 -4.79 -22.48
N LEU A 278 3.70 -4.59 -21.42
CA LEU A 278 2.28 -4.96 -21.41
C LEU A 278 1.46 -4.22 -22.48
N ILE A 279 1.78 -2.95 -22.76
CA ILE A 279 1.02 -2.12 -23.72
C ILE A 279 1.70 -2.03 -25.09
N GLU A 280 2.72 -2.87 -25.32
CA GLU A 280 3.48 -2.94 -26.57
C GLU A 280 4.18 -1.61 -26.92
N ALA A 281 4.62 -0.88 -25.89
CA ALA A 281 5.56 0.24 -26.07
C ALA A 281 6.99 -0.33 -26.08
N THR A 282 7.66 -0.25 -27.22
CA THR A 282 9.06 -0.68 -27.33
C THR A 282 9.93 0.23 -26.46
N TYR A 283 10.68 -0.37 -25.53
CA TYR A 283 11.62 0.36 -24.68
C TYR A 283 12.68 1.10 -25.51
N GLU A 284 12.86 2.40 -25.26
CA GLU A 284 13.87 3.21 -25.93
C GLU A 284 15.10 3.42 -25.03
N ARG A 285 14.88 3.97 -23.83
CA ARG A 285 15.95 4.27 -22.85
C ARG A 285 15.38 4.65 -21.49
N GLU A 286 16.25 4.77 -20.50
CA GLU A 286 15.95 5.48 -19.25
C GLU A 286 15.82 6.99 -19.49
N VAL A 287 14.98 7.65 -18.67
CA VAL A 287 15.08 9.09 -18.43
C VAL A 287 16.32 9.30 -17.56
N TYR A 288 17.23 10.17 -17.98
CA TYR A 288 18.52 10.34 -17.31
C TYR A 288 18.40 11.10 -15.98
N PRO A 289 19.33 10.90 -15.01
CA PRO A 289 19.40 11.72 -13.81
C PRO A 289 19.46 13.21 -14.14
N GLY A 290 18.56 13.99 -13.55
CA GLY A 290 18.45 15.43 -13.78
C GLY A 290 17.79 15.83 -15.11
N GLU A 291 17.29 14.89 -15.90
CA GLU A 291 16.70 15.17 -17.21
C GLU A 291 15.24 15.65 -17.10
N VAL A 292 14.89 16.63 -17.93
CA VAL A 292 13.52 17.10 -18.17
C VAL A 292 13.17 16.86 -19.64
N LEU A 293 12.41 15.80 -19.90
CA LEU A 293 11.90 15.44 -21.22
C LEU A 293 10.52 16.02 -21.44
N VAL A 294 10.34 16.73 -22.55
CA VAL A 294 9.04 17.29 -22.96
C VAL A 294 8.60 16.60 -24.24
N VAL A 295 7.36 16.12 -24.25
CA VAL A 295 6.68 15.59 -25.43
C VAL A 295 5.52 16.50 -25.76
N ASP A 296 5.53 17.00 -26.99
CA ASP A 296 4.43 17.76 -27.57
C ASP A 296 4.23 17.36 -29.04
N LYS A 297 3.46 18.17 -29.78
CA LYS A 297 3.13 17.91 -31.20
C LYS A 297 4.37 17.82 -32.10
N ASP A 298 5.50 18.38 -31.70
CA ASP A 298 6.76 18.31 -32.45
C ASP A 298 7.58 17.04 -32.12
N GLY A 299 7.13 16.25 -31.14
CA GLY A 299 7.79 15.03 -30.67
C GLY A 299 8.52 15.19 -29.32
N VAL A 300 9.43 14.25 -29.06
CA VAL A 300 10.20 14.19 -27.80
C VAL A 300 11.41 15.11 -27.87
N LYS A 301 11.59 15.99 -26.89
CA LYS A 301 12.76 16.87 -26.76
C LYS A 301 13.29 16.82 -25.32
N SER A 302 14.58 16.54 -25.15
CA SER A 302 15.29 16.74 -23.89
C SER A 302 15.61 18.23 -23.77
N GLN A 303 14.86 18.96 -22.91
CA GLN A 303 14.94 20.42 -22.87
C GLN A 303 15.85 20.95 -21.76
N CYS A 304 16.12 20.14 -20.74
CA CYS A 304 17.06 20.48 -19.68
C CYS A 304 17.73 19.21 -19.16
N LEU A 305 19.04 19.32 -18.91
CA LEU A 305 19.79 18.37 -18.10
C LEU A 305 20.34 19.16 -16.93
N MET A 306 19.67 19.08 -15.79
CA MET A 306 20.05 19.77 -14.57
C MET A 306 21.44 19.31 -14.12
N PRO A 307 22.22 20.17 -13.43
CA PRO A 307 23.48 19.75 -12.83
C PRO A 307 23.25 18.52 -11.95
N HIS A 308 23.90 17.41 -12.29
CA HIS A 308 23.74 16.14 -11.61
C HIS A 308 25.09 15.63 -11.11
N PRO A 309 25.17 15.22 -9.83
CA PRO A 309 26.34 14.54 -9.31
C PRO A 309 26.40 13.10 -9.82
N GLU A 310 27.37 12.34 -9.32
CA GLU A 310 27.40 10.90 -9.55
C GLU A 310 26.08 10.24 -9.08
N PRO A 311 25.43 9.40 -9.90
CA PRO A 311 24.14 8.81 -9.57
C PRO A 311 24.14 8.04 -8.25
N LYS A 312 22.97 7.95 -7.61
CA LYS A 312 22.71 7.20 -6.37
C LYS A 312 21.35 6.49 -6.48
N GLN A 313 21.20 5.69 -7.53
CA GLN A 313 20.02 4.88 -7.84
C GLN A 313 19.67 3.92 -6.69
N CYS A 314 18.39 3.65 -6.45
CA CYS A 314 17.97 2.83 -5.32
C CYS A 314 18.31 1.34 -5.52
N ILE A 315 19.31 0.80 -4.81
CA ILE A 315 19.67 -0.63 -4.92
C ILE A 315 18.52 -1.57 -4.50
N PHE A 316 17.60 -1.08 -3.68
CA PHE A 316 16.45 -1.85 -3.21
C PHE A 316 15.45 -2.18 -4.34
N GLU A 317 15.54 -1.50 -5.48
CA GLU A 317 14.80 -1.85 -6.70
C GLU A 317 15.18 -3.24 -7.21
N HIS A 318 16.47 -3.55 -7.23
CA HIS A 318 16.96 -4.86 -7.64
C HIS A 318 16.73 -5.93 -6.56
N ILE A 319 16.80 -5.56 -5.29
CA ILE A 319 16.62 -6.50 -4.17
C ILE A 319 15.16 -6.96 -4.06
N TYR A 320 14.20 -6.03 -4.10
CA TYR A 320 12.82 -6.32 -3.74
C TYR A 320 11.76 -5.66 -4.61
N PHE A 321 11.88 -4.36 -4.89
CA PHE A 321 10.72 -3.60 -5.41
C PHE A 321 10.30 -3.89 -6.83
N SER A 322 11.26 -3.86 -7.74
CA SER A 322 10.94 -4.05 -9.15
C SER A 322 10.54 -5.48 -9.43
N LEU A 323 9.73 -5.69 -10.47
CA LEU A 323 9.44 -7.06 -10.91
C LEU A 323 10.66 -7.67 -11.60
N PRO A 324 10.87 -9.00 -11.51
CA PRO A 324 12.02 -9.65 -12.15
C PRO A 324 12.06 -9.47 -13.67
N ASN A 325 10.91 -9.32 -14.33
CA ASN A 325 10.84 -9.09 -15.78
C ASN A 325 11.17 -7.63 -16.19
N SER A 326 11.50 -6.76 -15.25
CA SER A 326 11.88 -5.38 -15.54
C SER A 326 13.38 -5.21 -15.73
N ILE A 327 13.74 -4.26 -16.60
CA ILE A 327 15.10 -3.71 -16.72
C ILE A 327 15.08 -2.34 -16.07
N VAL A 328 15.76 -2.22 -14.94
CA VAL A 328 15.81 -0.99 -14.14
C VAL A 328 17.26 -0.60 -13.99
N PHE A 329 17.57 0.69 -14.19
CA PHE A 329 18.95 1.19 -14.13
C PHE A 329 19.91 0.44 -15.07
N GLY A 330 19.44 0.14 -16.27
CA GLY A 330 20.18 -0.62 -17.29
C GLY A 330 20.42 -2.10 -16.95
N ARG A 331 19.87 -2.63 -15.85
CA ARG A 331 20.16 -3.97 -15.34
C ARG A 331 18.90 -4.83 -15.24
N SER A 332 19.02 -6.10 -15.60
CA SER A 332 17.95 -7.09 -15.36
C SER A 332 17.76 -7.30 -13.86
N VAL A 333 16.54 -7.11 -13.37
CA VAL A 333 16.20 -7.39 -11.97
C VAL A 333 16.29 -8.89 -11.67
N TYR A 334 15.89 -9.74 -12.61
CA TYR A 334 16.01 -11.19 -12.48
C TYR A 334 17.47 -11.63 -12.29
N GLU A 335 18.39 -11.17 -13.16
CA GLU A 335 19.80 -11.54 -13.10
C GLU A 335 20.43 -11.12 -11.77
N SER A 336 20.21 -9.88 -11.34
CA SER A 336 20.67 -9.38 -10.04
C SER A 336 20.26 -10.33 -8.91
N ARG A 337 18.97 -10.69 -8.83
CA ARG A 337 18.46 -11.58 -7.77
C ARG A 337 19.04 -12.99 -7.85
N HIS A 338 19.18 -13.54 -9.05
CA HIS A 338 19.77 -14.86 -9.25
C HIS A 338 21.21 -14.89 -8.72
N VAL A 339 22.02 -13.90 -9.09
CA VAL A 339 23.42 -13.79 -8.64
C VAL A 339 23.52 -13.55 -7.13
N PHE A 340 22.60 -12.80 -6.52
CA PHE A 340 22.56 -12.67 -5.05
C PHE A 340 22.39 -14.04 -4.37
N GLY A 341 21.57 -14.92 -4.94
CA GLY A 341 21.44 -16.31 -4.52
C GLY A 341 22.74 -17.10 -4.64
N GLU A 342 23.44 -16.99 -5.78
CA GLU A 342 24.72 -17.66 -6.00
C GLU A 342 25.80 -17.19 -5.02
N ILE A 343 25.85 -15.89 -4.73
CA ILE A 343 26.78 -15.32 -3.75
C ILE A 343 26.51 -15.91 -2.37
N LEU A 344 25.26 -15.93 -1.93
CA LEU A 344 24.86 -16.52 -0.64
C LEU A 344 25.25 -17.99 -0.50
N ALA A 345 25.06 -18.79 -1.57
CA ALA A 345 25.45 -20.20 -1.57
C ALA A 345 26.97 -20.39 -1.53
N THR A 346 27.73 -19.46 -2.11
CA THR A 346 29.20 -19.49 -2.14
C THR A 346 29.80 -19.08 -0.79
N GLU A 347 29.30 -18.00 -0.20
CA GLU A 347 29.87 -17.40 1.00
C GLU A 347 29.36 -18.03 2.29
N SER A 348 28.15 -18.59 2.27
CA SER A 348 27.50 -19.15 3.46
C SER A 348 26.81 -20.49 3.17
N PRO A 349 27.56 -21.51 2.68
CA PRO A 349 27.03 -22.84 2.46
C PRO A 349 26.66 -23.51 3.79
N VAL A 350 25.74 -24.47 3.72
CA VAL A 350 25.40 -25.37 4.82
C VAL A 350 24.92 -26.69 4.25
N ASP A 351 25.18 -27.81 4.92
CA ASP A 351 24.64 -29.10 4.49
C ASP A 351 23.12 -29.09 4.62
N CYS A 352 22.41 -29.16 3.49
CA CYS A 352 20.96 -29.17 3.44
C CYS A 352 20.44 -30.21 2.45
N ASP A 353 19.17 -30.56 2.58
CA ASP A 353 18.51 -31.55 1.73
C ASP A 353 17.61 -30.90 0.68
N VAL A 354 17.22 -29.64 0.89
CA VAL A 354 16.35 -28.88 -0.03
C VAL A 354 16.57 -27.38 0.13
N VAL A 355 16.48 -26.66 -1.00
CA VAL A 355 16.40 -25.20 -1.05
C VAL A 355 14.96 -24.80 -1.38
N ILE A 356 14.39 -23.89 -0.58
CA ILE A 356 13.06 -23.33 -0.79
C ILE A 356 13.12 -21.80 -0.77
N ALA A 357 12.05 -21.16 -1.23
CA ALA A 357 11.89 -19.71 -1.15
C ALA A 357 10.77 -19.32 -0.19
N VAL A 358 10.84 -18.09 0.33
CA VAL A 358 9.66 -17.34 0.77
C VAL A 358 9.06 -16.66 -0.47
N PRO A 359 7.89 -17.11 -0.96
CA PRO A 359 7.32 -16.61 -2.21
C PRO A 359 6.64 -15.24 -2.05
N ASP A 360 6.57 -14.43 -3.11
CA ASP A 360 7.13 -14.70 -4.46
C ASP A 360 8.51 -14.06 -4.65
N SER A 361 8.87 -13.07 -3.82
CA SER A 361 10.08 -12.26 -3.99
C SER A 361 11.38 -13.06 -3.85
N GLY A 362 11.45 -14.03 -2.95
CA GLY A 362 12.65 -14.84 -2.70
C GLY A 362 12.92 -15.93 -3.76
N VAL A 363 11.98 -16.19 -4.68
CA VAL A 363 12.05 -17.35 -5.60
C VAL A 363 13.27 -17.29 -6.51
N VAL A 364 13.55 -16.14 -7.13
CA VAL A 364 14.68 -16.01 -8.07
C VAL A 364 16.03 -16.18 -7.36
N ALA A 365 16.18 -15.60 -6.17
CA ALA A 365 17.38 -15.79 -5.36
C ALA A 365 17.53 -17.24 -4.86
N ALA A 366 16.43 -17.91 -4.52
CA ALA A 366 16.47 -19.33 -4.15
C ALA A 366 16.92 -20.22 -5.31
N LEU A 367 16.49 -19.92 -6.54
CA LEU A 367 16.94 -20.63 -7.73
C LEU A 367 18.46 -20.48 -7.94
N GLY A 368 19.00 -19.27 -7.80
CA GLY A 368 20.45 -19.04 -7.86
C GLY A 368 21.21 -19.75 -6.75
N TYR A 369 20.68 -19.75 -5.53
CA TYR A 369 21.26 -20.49 -4.41
C TYR A 369 21.28 -22.00 -4.69
N ALA A 370 20.17 -22.57 -5.15
CA ALA A 370 20.04 -23.98 -5.51
C ALA A 370 21.02 -24.37 -6.62
N ALA A 371 21.10 -23.56 -7.68
CA ALA A 371 22.01 -23.76 -8.79
C ALA A 371 23.48 -23.82 -8.32
N LYS A 372 23.87 -22.91 -7.41
CA LYS A 372 25.26 -22.84 -6.93
C LYS A 372 25.61 -23.88 -5.88
N SER A 373 24.68 -24.22 -4.98
CA SER A 373 24.86 -25.24 -3.93
C SER A 373 24.79 -26.68 -4.48
N GLY A 374 24.16 -26.88 -5.64
CA GLY A 374 23.92 -28.20 -6.22
C GLY A 374 22.78 -28.98 -5.55
N VAL A 375 22.05 -28.34 -4.62
CA VAL A 375 20.86 -28.91 -3.96
C VAL A 375 19.61 -28.46 -4.69
N ALA A 376 18.68 -29.37 -4.94
CA ALA A 376 17.49 -29.07 -5.73
C ALA A 376 16.59 -28.02 -5.05
N PHE A 377 16.13 -27.06 -5.85
CA PHE A 377 15.03 -26.18 -5.47
C PHE A 377 13.71 -26.98 -5.41
N GLN A 378 12.90 -26.72 -4.40
CA GLN A 378 11.53 -27.21 -4.31
C GLN A 378 10.61 -26.10 -3.82
N GLN A 379 9.37 -26.11 -4.30
CA GLN A 379 8.36 -25.18 -3.81
C GLN A 379 7.83 -25.66 -2.44
N GLY A 380 8.55 -25.30 -1.37
CA GLY A 380 8.20 -25.69 0.01
C GLY A 380 7.11 -24.84 0.66
N LEU A 381 6.87 -23.63 0.14
CA LEU A 381 5.82 -22.70 0.56
C LEU A 381 5.00 -22.29 -0.66
N ILE A 382 3.68 -22.28 -0.52
CA ILE A 382 2.74 -21.81 -1.54
C ILE A 382 2.10 -20.52 -1.03
N ARG A 383 2.24 -19.44 -1.80
CA ARG A 383 1.52 -18.20 -1.53
C ARG A 383 0.06 -18.37 -1.93
N SER A 384 -0.86 -17.98 -1.06
CA SER A 384 -2.28 -17.95 -1.42
C SER A 384 -2.56 -16.73 -2.31
N HIS A 385 -3.19 -16.97 -3.47
CA HIS A 385 -3.56 -15.92 -4.43
C HIS A 385 -4.85 -15.17 -4.05
N TYR A 386 -5.61 -15.69 -3.09
CA TYR A 386 -6.92 -15.16 -2.68
C TYR A 386 -6.88 -14.37 -1.39
N VAL A 387 -5.68 -14.02 -0.92
CA VAL A 387 -5.52 -13.25 0.31
C VAL A 387 -5.83 -11.80 0.01
N GLY A 388 -7.08 -11.40 0.25
CA GLY A 388 -7.44 -9.99 0.37
C GLY A 388 -6.80 -9.35 1.59
N ARG A 389 -6.85 -8.02 1.68
CA ARG A 389 -6.54 -7.31 2.93
C ARG A 389 -7.55 -7.79 3.99
N THR A 390 -7.12 -8.63 4.92
CA THR A 390 -8.01 -9.18 5.94
C THR A 390 -8.60 -8.03 6.77
N PHE A 391 -9.92 -7.93 6.77
CA PHE A 391 -10.71 -6.99 7.56
C PHE A 391 -10.57 -7.33 9.05
N ILE A 392 -10.27 -6.31 9.86
CA ILE A 392 -10.44 -6.20 11.32
C ILE A 392 -10.93 -7.50 11.99
N GLU A 393 -9.99 -8.31 12.51
CA GLU A 393 -10.33 -9.50 13.29
C GLU A 393 -10.25 -9.20 14.80
N PRO A 394 -11.33 -9.39 15.58
CA PRO A 394 -11.49 -8.79 16.90
C PRO A 394 -10.76 -9.50 18.05
N SER A 395 -9.91 -10.51 17.83
CA SER A 395 -9.22 -11.21 18.92
C SER A 395 -7.72 -11.43 18.71
N GLN A 396 -6.92 -11.09 19.72
CA GLN A 396 -5.46 -11.23 19.75
C GLN A 396 -4.99 -12.67 19.47
N LYS A 397 -5.81 -13.69 19.79
CA LYS A 397 -5.48 -15.12 19.61
C LYS A 397 -5.54 -15.60 18.16
N ILE A 398 -6.16 -14.85 17.25
CA ILE A 398 -6.27 -15.20 15.83
C ILE A 398 -5.23 -14.44 14.97
N ARG A 399 -4.60 -13.37 15.50
CA ARG A 399 -3.53 -12.62 14.79
C ARG A 399 -2.32 -13.48 14.39
N ASP A 400 -2.08 -14.60 15.08
CA ASP A 400 -1.06 -15.60 14.74
C ASP A 400 -1.33 -16.35 13.41
N PHE A 401 -2.55 -16.25 12.85
CA PHE A 401 -2.92 -16.88 11.58
C PHE A 401 -2.52 -16.07 10.33
N GLY A 402 -2.10 -14.80 10.45
CA GLY A 402 -1.83 -13.95 9.29
C GLY A 402 -0.82 -14.56 8.29
N VAL A 403 0.26 -15.16 8.78
CA VAL A 403 1.23 -15.85 7.91
C VAL A 403 0.68 -17.16 7.37
N LYS A 404 -0.14 -17.91 8.13
CA LYS A 404 -0.78 -19.16 7.67
C LYS A 404 -1.85 -18.91 6.60
N LEU A 405 -2.50 -17.75 6.62
CA LEU A 405 -3.41 -17.31 5.57
C LEU A 405 -2.65 -16.94 4.29
N LYS A 406 -1.46 -16.34 4.43
CA LYS A 406 -0.60 -15.91 3.32
C LYS A 406 0.20 -17.06 2.69
N LEU A 407 0.73 -17.96 3.50
CA LEU A 407 1.70 -18.99 3.11
C LEU A 407 1.29 -20.36 3.65
N SER A 408 1.23 -21.35 2.76
CA SER A 408 0.93 -22.74 3.07
C SER A 408 2.15 -23.63 2.86
N PRO A 409 2.64 -24.36 3.88
CA PRO A 409 3.80 -25.23 3.74
C PRO A 409 3.44 -26.56 3.09
N VAL A 410 4.33 -27.08 2.24
CA VAL A 410 4.20 -28.39 1.60
C VAL A 410 4.90 -29.44 2.47
N ARG A 411 4.17 -30.10 3.38
CA ARG A 411 4.74 -31.08 4.33
C ARG A 411 5.63 -32.14 3.67
N GLY A 412 5.21 -32.70 2.53
CA GLY A 412 6.01 -33.72 1.82
C GLY A 412 7.37 -33.22 1.29
N VAL A 413 7.55 -31.91 1.12
CA VAL A 413 8.83 -31.30 0.77
C VAL A 413 9.72 -31.13 2.00
N LEU A 414 9.13 -30.89 3.18
CA LEU A 414 9.81 -30.38 4.38
C LEU A 414 10.09 -31.44 5.45
N GLU A 415 9.23 -32.46 5.58
CA GLU A 415 9.26 -33.43 6.68
C GLU A 415 10.60 -34.17 6.79
N GLY A 416 11.24 -34.08 7.96
CA GLY A 416 12.53 -34.71 8.28
C GLY A 416 13.76 -34.07 7.64
N LYS A 417 13.60 -33.02 6.83
CA LYS A 417 14.69 -32.42 6.03
C LYS A 417 15.36 -31.23 6.72
N ARG A 418 16.62 -31.00 6.35
CA ARG A 418 17.37 -29.76 6.60
C ARG A 418 17.09 -28.80 5.46
N VAL A 419 16.43 -27.69 5.78
CA VAL A 419 15.85 -26.78 4.79
C VAL A 419 16.64 -25.49 4.77
N VAL A 420 17.18 -25.12 3.60
CA VAL A 420 17.57 -23.72 3.34
C VAL A 420 16.35 -22.98 2.83
N VAL A 421 15.97 -21.90 3.52
CA VAL A 421 14.90 -21.00 3.11
C VAL A 421 15.50 -19.65 2.74
N VAL A 422 15.26 -19.21 1.51
CA VAL A 422 15.75 -17.93 0.99
C VAL A 422 14.62 -16.90 0.99
N ASP A 423 14.88 -15.74 1.58
CA ASP A 423 14.00 -14.56 1.57
C ASP A 423 14.78 -13.34 1.05
N ASP A 424 14.09 -12.29 0.62
CA ASP A 424 14.74 -11.08 0.07
C ASP A 424 15.40 -10.23 1.16
N SER A 425 14.72 -10.02 2.29
CA SER A 425 15.15 -9.08 3.33
C SER A 425 14.57 -9.42 4.71
N ILE A 426 15.18 -8.87 5.76
CA ILE A 426 14.64 -8.87 7.12
C ILE A 426 14.64 -7.42 7.64
N VAL A 427 13.46 -6.92 7.99
CA VAL A 427 13.27 -5.56 8.55
C VAL A 427 13.04 -5.61 10.06
N ARG A 428 11.87 -6.08 10.50
CA ARG A 428 11.52 -6.24 11.93
C ARG A 428 11.80 -7.66 12.46
N GLY A 429 11.76 -8.66 11.58
CA GLY A 429 12.04 -10.07 11.90
C GLY A 429 10.85 -10.87 12.44
N THR A 430 9.71 -10.26 12.71
CA THR A 430 8.52 -10.93 13.25
C THR A 430 7.85 -11.87 12.24
N THR A 431 7.90 -11.56 10.95
CA THR A 431 7.41 -12.44 9.87
C THR A 431 8.38 -13.58 9.64
N SER A 432 9.69 -13.31 9.64
CA SER A 432 10.73 -14.35 9.53
C SER A 432 10.63 -15.37 10.66
N SER A 433 10.37 -14.94 11.91
CA SER A 433 10.17 -15.86 13.04
C SER A 433 8.92 -16.74 12.86
N LYS A 434 7.80 -16.16 12.39
CA LYS A 434 6.57 -16.89 12.06
C LYS A 434 6.81 -17.91 10.93
N ILE A 435 7.58 -17.56 9.89
CA ILE A 435 7.92 -18.46 8.79
C ILE A 435 8.78 -19.63 9.28
N VAL A 436 9.81 -19.37 10.09
CA VAL A 436 10.65 -20.44 10.65
C VAL A 436 9.80 -21.40 11.50
N ARG A 437 8.92 -20.85 12.35
CA ARG A 437 7.96 -21.65 13.14
C ARG A 437 7.06 -22.50 12.24
N LEU A 438 6.51 -21.93 11.18
CA LEU A 438 5.67 -22.64 10.20
C LEU A 438 6.41 -23.81 9.53
N LEU A 439 7.68 -23.62 9.16
CA LEU A 439 8.49 -24.68 8.55
C LEU A 439 8.78 -25.82 9.55
N ARG A 440 9.08 -25.50 10.81
CA ARG A 440 9.27 -26.50 11.87
C ARG A 440 7.98 -27.27 12.17
N GLU A 441 6.83 -26.59 12.26
CA GLU A 441 5.51 -27.22 12.40
C GLU A 441 5.15 -28.13 11.22
N ALA A 442 5.67 -27.85 10.03
CA ALA A 442 5.53 -28.69 8.85
C ALA A 442 6.50 -29.89 8.82
N GLY A 443 7.37 -30.03 9.83
CA GLY A 443 8.25 -31.19 10.02
C GLY A 443 9.71 -30.98 9.63
N ALA A 444 10.16 -29.75 9.34
CA ALA A 444 11.58 -29.49 9.05
C ALA A 444 12.47 -29.80 10.27
N LYS A 445 13.56 -30.54 10.04
CA LYS A 445 14.55 -30.92 11.07
C LYS A 445 15.42 -29.72 11.45
N GLU A 446 15.93 -29.02 10.45
CA GLU A 446 16.77 -27.82 10.58
C GLU A 446 16.26 -26.77 9.59
N VAL A 447 16.32 -25.49 9.96
CA VAL A 447 15.88 -24.35 9.16
C VAL A 447 17.02 -23.32 9.10
N HIS A 448 17.61 -23.18 7.92
CA HIS A 448 18.72 -22.27 7.64
C HIS A 448 18.21 -21.10 6.80
N MET A 449 18.17 -19.92 7.39
CA MET A 449 17.70 -18.71 6.73
C MET A 449 18.84 -18.08 5.91
N ARG A 450 18.54 -17.67 4.67
CA ARG A 450 19.46 -16.96 3.77
C ARG A 450 18.77 -15.73 3.19
N ILE A 451 19.36 -14.57 3.37
CA ILE A 451 18.73 -13.29 3.05
C ILE A 451 19.45 -12.62 1.90
N ALA A 452 18.75 -12.44 0.77
CA ALA A 452 19.27 -11.88 -0.49
C ALA A 452 19.46 -10.35 -0.46
N SER A 453 19.77 -9.81 0.72
CA SER A 453 20.06 -8.41 0.99
C SER A 453 21.07 -8.33 2.14
N PRO A 454 21.94 -7.31 2.16
CA PRO A 454 22.66 -6.94 3.38
C PRO A 454 21.69 -6.57 4.52
N PRO A 455 22.16 -6.57 5.78
CA PRO A 455 21.36 -6.16 6.92
C PRO A 455 20.86 -4.72 6.78
N ILE A 456 19.56 -4.50 7.01
CA ILE A 456 18.92 -3.18 6.94
C ILE A 456 19.06 -2.49 8.29
N VAL A 457 19.90 -1.45 8.36
CA VAL A 457 20.27 -0.77 9.60
C VAL A 457 19.75 0.67 9.69
N ALA A 458 19.27 1.24 8.58
CA ALA A 458 18.76 2.61 8.55
C ALA A 458 17.49 2.74 7.68
N SER A 459 16.59 3.65 8.07
CA SER A 459 15.38 3.95 7.31
C SER A 459 15.69 4.60 5.95
N CYS A 460 14.88 4.35 4.94
CA CYS A 460 14.95 5.08 3.67
C CYS A 460 14.29 6.47 3.80
N TYR A 461 14.89 7.49 3.17
CA TYR A 461 14.33 8.85 3.06
C TYR A 461 13.98 9.25 1.61
N TYR A 462 14.03 8.29 0.70
CA TYR A 462 13.97 8.51 -0.74
C TYR A 462 12.81 7.79 -1.41
N GLY A 463 11.71 7.60 -0.68
CA GLY A 463 10.48 7.05 -1.22
C GLY A 463 10.34 5.54 -1.07
N VAL A 464 10.85 4.99 0.02
CA VAL A 464 10.52 3.62 0.46
C VAL A 464 10.03 3.71 1.89
N ASP A 465 8.83 3.20 2.14
CA ASP A 465 8.29 3.11 3.49
C ASP A 465 9.07 2.06 4.28
N THR A 466 9.81 2.57 5.26
CA THR A 466 10.59 1.76 6.20
C THR A 466 10.29 2.26 7.61
N PRO A 467 10.27 1.35 8.59
CA PRO A 467 10.04 1.72 9.97
C PRO A 467 11.21 2.56 10.50
N SER A 468 11.09 3.12 11.70
CA SER A 468 12.17 3.90 12.30
C SER A 468 13.42 3.02 12.51
N SER A 469 14.59 3.65 12.60
CA SER A 469 15.85 2.90 12.80
C SER A 469 15.83 2.05 14.07
N GLU A 470 15.11 2.45 15.11
CA GLU A 470 14.95 1.68 16.36
C GLU A 470 14.08 0.43 16.17
N GLU A 471 13.17 0.45 15.20
CA GLU A 471 12.29 -0.68 14.90
C GLU A 471 12.98 -1.73 14.00
N LEU A 472 14.09 -1.36 13.34
CA LEU A 472 14.91 -2.27 12.53
C LEU A 472 15.68 -3.26 13.41
N ILE A 473 15.47 -4.56 13.18
CA ILE A 473 16.09 -5.60 14.01
C ILE A 473 17.62 -5.61 13.87
N SER A 474 18.12 -5.40 12.65
CA SER A 474 19.57 -5.41 12.37
C SER A 474 20.29 -4.15 12.86
N ASN A 475 19.55 -3.11 13.27
CA ASN A 475 20.13 -1.94 13.94
C ASN A 475 20.31 -2.17 15.45
N ARG A 476 19.56 -3.11 16.03
CA ARG A 476 19.59 -3.40 17.48
C ARG A 476 20.33 -4.69 17.85
N MET A 477 20.45 -5.62 16.90
CA MET A 477 20.91 -6.99 17.15
C MET A 477 21.98 -7.38 16.14
N SER A 478 22.99 -8.11 16.61
CA SER A 478 23.96 -8.80 15.76
C SER A 478 23.30 -9.95 14.97
N VAL A 479 23.98 -10.47 13.95
CA VAL A 479 23.44 -11.57 13.12
C VAL A 479 23.09 -12.80 13.97
N ASP A 480 23.89 -13.15 14.96
CA ASP A 480 23.61 -14.29 15.85
C ASP A 480 22.41 -14.03 16.78
N GLU A 481 22.26 -12.81 17.28
CA GLU A 481 21.10 -12.43 18.07
C GLU A 481 19.82 -12.44 17.21
N VAL A 482 19.89 -12.00 15.95
CA VAL A 482 18.77 -12.12 15.00
C VAL A 482 18.45 -13.59 14.72
N ARG A 483 19.46 -14.44 14.52
CA ARG A 483 19.31 -15.89 14.31
C ARG A 483 18.51 -16.53 15.45
N ASP A 484 18.90 -16.22 16.69
CA ASP A 484 18.22 -16.70 17.91
C ASP A 484 16.80 -16.14 18.02
N TYR A 485 16.62 -14.84 17.75
CA TYR A 485 15.31 -14.19 17.79
C TYR A 485 14.30 -14.83 16.83
N ILE A 486 14.71 -15.10 15.58
CA ILE A 486 13.83 -15.74 14.60
C ILE A 486 13.72 -17.26 14.78
N GLY A 487 14.56 -17.87 15.62
CA GLY A 487 14.54 -19.30 15.92
C GLY A 487 15.11 -20.20 14.81
N SER A 488 16.00 -19.69 13.97
CA SER A 488 16.66 -20.44 12.88
C SER A 488 17.95 -21.13 13.36
N ASP A 489 18.32 -22.25 12.73
CA ASP A 489 19.56 -22.98 13.05
C ASP A 489 20.81 -22.24 12.55
N SER A 490 20.69 -21.55 11.42
CA SER A 490 21.71 -20.61 10.93
C SER A 490 21.05 -19.47 10.17
N LEU A 491 21.67 -18.30 10.20
CA LEU A 491 21.26 -17.12 9.44
C LEU A 491 22.48 -16.53 8.73
N ALA A 492 22.32 -16.19 7.46
CA ALA A 492 23.32 -15.40 6.73
C ALA A 492 22.64 -14.36 5.84
N PHE A 493 23.25 -13.17 5.79
CA PHE A 493 22.87 -12.06 4.91
C PHE A 493 23.84 -11.97 3.74
N LEU A 494 23.39 -11.38 2.64
CA LEU A 494 24.27 -11.05 1.52
C LEU A 494 25.35 -10.06 1.97
N SER A 495 26.61 -10.36 1.69
CA SER A 495 27.73 -9.45 2.00
C SER A 495 27.59 -8.13 1.24
N PHE A 496 27.65 -7.01 1.95
CA PHE A 496 27.63 -5.67 1.36
C PHE A 496 28.79 -5.43 0.40
N GLU A 497 30.00 -5.89 0.76
CA GLU A 497 31.18 -5.73 -0.09
C GLU A 497 31.11 -6.61 -1.33
N THR A 498 30.52 -7.81 -1.23
CA THR A 498 30.34 -8.68 -2.39
C THR A 498 29.23 -8.19 -3.31
N LEU A 499 28.16 -7.62 -2.76
CA LEU A 499 27.16 -6.88 -3.54
C LEU A 499 27.82 -5.76 -4.36
N LYS A 500 28.64 -4.91 -3.73
CA LYS A 500 29.38 -3.86 -4.44
C LYS A 500 30.34 -4.44 -5.49
N LYS A 501 31.05 -5.53 -5.16
CA LYS A 501 31.93 -6.21 -6.11
C LYS A 501 31.18 -6.72 -7.34
N HIS A 502 29.98 -7.28 -7.15
CA HIS A 502 29.12 -7.73 -8.25
C HIS A 502 28.63 -6.58 -9.12
N LEU A 503 28.28 -5.44 -8.51
CA LEU A 503 27.92 -4.24 -9.25
C LEU A 503 29.10 -3.65 -10.03
N GLY A 504 30.34 -3.94 -9.62
CA GLY A 504 31.54 -3.57 -10.37
C GLY A 504 31.72 -2.06 -10.43
N GLU A 505 31.90 -1.52 -11.65
CA GLU A 505 32.05 -0.08 -11.87
C GLU A 505 30.79 0.70 -11.47
N ASP A 506 29.61 0.10 -11.68
CA ASP A 506 28.33 0.70 -11.30
C ASP A 506 28.14 0.79 -9.79
N SER A 507 28.99 0.15 -8.98
CA SER A 507 28.84 0.15 -7.53
C SER A 507 28.77 1.56 -6.92
N LYS A 508 29.37 2.56 -7.56
CA LYS A 508 29.31 3.97 -7.13
C LYS A 508 28.00 4.67 -7.50
N THR A 509 27.25 4.13 -8.47
CA THR A 509 26.02 4.72 -9.02
C THR A 509 24.78 4.41 -8.18
N PHE A 510 24.91 3.60 -7.12
CA PHE A 510 23.80 3.20 -6.25
C PHE A 510 23.83 3.87 -4.88
N CYS A 511 22.64 4.09 -4.32
CA CYS A 511 22.41 4.45 -2.94
C CYS A 511 22.35 3.19 -2.07
N TYR A 512 23.11 3.20 -0.97
CA TYR A 512 23.13 2.13 0.04
C TYR A 512 22.80 2.66 1.44
N ALA A 513 22.06 3.77 1.53
CA ALA A 513 21.77 4.42 2.81
C ALA A 513 21.14 3.44 3.82
N CYS A 514 20.24 2.56 3.37
CA CYS A 514 19.60 1.56 4.23
C CYS A 514 20.57 0.56 4.87
N PHE A 515 21.73 0.32 4.26
CA PHE A 515 22.76 -0.62 4.75
C PHE A 515 23.90 0.07 5.49
N THR A 516 24.07 1.38 5.30
CA THR A 516 25.26 2.13 5.76
C THR A 516 24.94 3.29 6.70
N GLY A 517 23.69 3.77 6.71
CA GLY A 517 23.30 5.04 7.35
C GLY A 517 23.83 6.29 6.63
N ASN A 518 24.57 6.15 5.53
CA ASN A 518 25.17 7.26 4.81
C ASN A 518 24.26 7.72 3.68
N TYR A 519 23.51 8.80 3.94
CA TYR A 519 22.57 9.40 3.00
C TYR A 519 23.26 10.34 2.01
N PRO A 520 23.11 10.14 0.68
CA PRO A 520 23.67 11.08 -0.31
C PRO A 520 23.10 12.49 -0.19
N VAL A 521 21.81 12.61 0.12
CA VAL A 521 21.11 13.86 0.44
C VAL A 521 20.61 13.78 1.88
N LYS A 522 21.23 14.53 2.78
CA LYS A 522 20.90 14.50 4.21
C LYS A 522 19.61 15.27 4.50
N PRO A 523 18.76 14.81 5.43
CA PRO A 523 17.70 15.63 6.01
C PRO A 523 18.24 16.95 6.57
N THR A 524 17.58 18.05 6.21
CA THR A 524 17.97 19.40 6.66
C THR A 524 17.57 19.68 8.11
N GLU A 525 16.69 18.87 8.68
CA GLU A 525 16.30 18.91 10.09
C GLU A 525 16.22 17.47 10.64
N ASP A 526 16.47 17.31 11.94
CA ASP A 526 16.26 16.04 12.64
C ASP A 526 14.77 15.68 12.50
N LYS A 527 14.46 14.72 11.61
CA LYS A 527 13.13 14.12 11.55
C LYS A 527 12.92 13.35 12.84
N VAL A 528 12.45 14.03 13.88
CA VAL A 528 12.02 13.38 15.12
C VAL A 528 10.74 12.59 14.80
N LYS A 529 10.88 11.33 14.37
CA LYS A 529 9.84 10.32 14.59
C LYS A 529 9.81 10.07 16.11
N ARG A 530 9.05 10.86 16.87
CA ARG A 530 8.62 10.45 18.21
C ARG A 530 7.64 9.30 18.02
N GLY A 531 7.90 8.17 18.67
CA GLY A 531 7.19 6.91 18.44
C GLY A 531 5.66 7.00 18.55
N GLY A 532 4.99 6.16 17.77
CA GLY A 532 3.53 6.07 17.68
C GLY A 532 2.99 6.71 16.40
N GLY A 533 2.24 5.94 15.61
CA GLY A 533 1.69 6.36 14.33
C GLY A 533 0.71 7.54 14.39
N ASP A 534 0.39 8.02 13.20
CA ASP A 534 -0.62 9.03 12.85
C ASP A 534 -0.38 10.46 13.36
N PHE A 535 0.26 11.27 12.50
CA PHE A 535 0.02 12.71 12.48
C PHE A 535 -1.35 12.98 11.84
N ILE A 536 -2.39 13.02 12.67
CA ILE A 536 -3.59 13.78 12.36
C ILE A 536 -3.18 15.26 12.43
N ASP A 537 -3.44 15.97 11.33
CA ASP A 537 -3.45 17.42 11.31
C ASP A 537 -4.61 17.90 12.19
N ASP A 538 -4.35 18.04 13.48
CA ASP A 538 -5.20 18.80 14.40
C ASP A 538 -4.80 20.28 14.31
N GLY A 539 -5.04 20.88 13.15
CA GLY A 539 -5.23 22.32 13.05
C GLY A 539 -6.48 22.72 13.84
N LEU A 540 -6.40 22.71 15.19
CA LEU A 540 -7.28 23.36 16.16
C LEU A 540 -6.98 22.95 17.63
N VAL A 541 -5.73 23.00 18.12
CA VAL A 541 -5.51 23.16 19.58
C VAL A 541 -4.29 24.05 19.84
N GLY A 542 -4.55 25.33 20.12
CA GLY A 542 -3.59 26.17 20.82
C GLY A 542 -3.37 25.61 22.23
N GLY A 543 -2.19 25.06 22.48
CA GLY A 543 -1.77 24.62 23.80
C GLY A 543 -1.60 25.80 24.74
N ILE A 544 -2.62 26.03 25.58
CA ILE A 544 -2.51 26.76 26.84
C ILE A 544 -1.60 25.90 27.73
N ASN A 545 -0.32 26.24 27.80
CA ASN A 545 0.59 25.99 28.93
C ASN A 545 1.97 26.57 28.60
N ASN A 546 2.09 27.88 28.82
CA ASN A 546 3.33 28.56 29.20
C ASN A 546 2.93 29.91 29.81
N ILE A 547 2.30 29.84 30.99
CA ILE A 547 2.21 30.95 31.92
C ILE A 547 2.94 30.49 33.17
N GLU A 548 4.25 30.71 33.23
CA GLU A 548 4.92 30.99 34.50
C GLU A 548 5.92 32.14 34.30
N GLY A 549 5.88 33.04 35.27
CA GLY A 549 6.31 34.44 35.17
C GLY A 549 7.82 34.66 35.01
N GLY A 550 8.13 35.81 34.41
CA GLY A 550 9.43 36.44 34.43
C GLY A 550 9.28 37.94 34.19
N TRP A 551 8.78 38.66 35.22
CA TRP A 551 8.69 40.12 35.21
C TRP A 551 10.08 40.72 35.39
N SER A 552 10.55 41.50 34.42
CA SER A 552 11.55 42.54 34.68
C SER A 552 11.45 43.67 33.66
N HIS A 553 10.89 44.77 34.14
CA HIS A 553 11.16 46.18 33.81
C HIS A 553 11.87 46.51 32.49
N LEU A 554 11.19 47.28 31.64
CA LEU A 554 11.76 48.49 31.06
C LEU A 554 10.64 49.48 30.73
N PHE A 555 10.80 50.67 31.31
CA PHE A 555 9.93 51.84 31.28
C PHE A 555 10.17 52.72 30.03
N PHE A 556 9.24 53.66 29.81
CA PHE A 556 9.32 54.99 29.16
C PHE A 556 8.65 55.18 27.76
N PRO A 557 8.06 56.37 27.46
CA PRO A 557 6.58 56.54 27.51
C PRO A 557 5.96 57.46 26.40
N LEU A 558 4.66 57.82 26.57
CA LEU A 558 3.90 59.00 26.07
C LEU A 558 3.67 59.07 24.54
N ASN A 559 2.50 59.39 23.97
CA ASN A 559 1.48 60.40 24.31
C ASN A 559 0.17 60.16 23.49
N PRO A 560 -1.01 60.64 23.94
CA PRO A 560 -2.28 60.58 23.21
C PRO A 560 -2.67 61.94 22.57
N SER A 561 -3.53 61.97 21.54
CA SER A 561 -4.71 62.88 21.41
C SER A 561 -5.29 63.10 19.97
N ILE A 562 -6.63 62.96 19.89
CA ILE A 562 -7.64 63.83 19.22
C ILE A 562 -7.80 63.81 17.68
N SER A 563 -8.98 63.37 17.19
CA SER A 563 -10.11 64.26 16.81
C SER A 563 -11.31 63.52 16.18
N THR A 564 -12.49 63.96 16.60
CA THR A 564 -13.83 63.52 16.18
C THR A 564 -14.39 64.49 15.14
N VAL A 565 -15.02 64.01 14.06
CA VAL A 565 -15.95 64.81 13.24
C VAL A 565 -17.22 63.98 12.95
N ARG A 566 -18.37 64.52 13.35
CA ARG A 566 -19.73 64.06 13.04
C ARG A 566 -20.26 64.77 11.78
N SER A 567 -21.03 64.07 10.94
CA SER A 567 -22.05 64.72 10.08
C SER A 567 -23.31 63.86 9.83
N LYS A 568 -24.41 64.38 10.38
CA LYS A 568 -25.87 64.35 10.11
C LYS A 568 -26.51 63.44 9.00
N THR A 569 -27.47 62.63 9.46
CA THR A 569 -28.89 62.41 9.03
C THR A 569 -29.44 62.94 7.69
N GLN A 570 -30.23 62.09 6.97
CA GLN A 570 -31.64 62.34 6.62
C GLN A 570 -32.37 61.13 5.96
N THR A 571 -33.67 61.00 6.24
CA THR A 571 -34.68 60.05 5.69
C THR A 571 -35.74 60.81 4.88
N PHE A 572 -36.29 60.23 3.78
CA PHE A 572 -37.74 59.90 3.55
C PHE A 572 -38.23 59.74 2.08
N HIS A 573 -39.21 58.80 1.93
CA HIS A 573 -40.34 58.62 0.97
C HIS A 573 -40.14 58.17 -0.51
N PHE A 574 -40.95 57.26 -1.10
CA PHE A 574 -42.41 57.26 -1.43
C PHE A 574 -42.89 55.84 -1.94
N PRO A 575 -44.15 55.56 -2.41
CA PRO A 575 -45.52 55.66 -1.86
C PRO A 575 -46.34 54.33 -1.83
N GLN A 576 -47.55 54.37 -1.24
CA GLN A 576 -48.64 53.37 -1.32
C GLN A 576 -49.61 53.63 -2.50
N SER A 577 -50.27 52.56 -2.99
CA SER A 577 -51.49 52.63 -3.82
C SER A 577 -52.52 51.58 -3.36
N THR A 578 -53.79 51.95 -3.51
CA THR A 578 -55.04 51.44 -2.90
C THR A 578 -55.81 50.40 -3.73
N ALA A 579 -56.67 49.63 -3.04
CA ALA A 579 -57.58 48.50 -3.41
C ALA A 579 -58.72 48.85 -4.43
N PRO A 580 -59.81 48.05 -4.68
CA PRO A 580 -60.24 46.70 -4.21
C PRO A 580 -60.96 45.77 -5.25
N ALA A 581 -61.29 44.51 -4.89
CA ALA A 581 -62.53 43.82 -5.31
C ALA A 581 -62.78 42.52 -4.51
N ASN A 582 -63.97 42.42 -3.90
CA ASN A 582 -64.48 41.29 -3.13
C ASN A 582 -65.03 40.17 -4.03
N LEU A 583 -64.91 38.90 -3.62
CA LEU A 583 -66.07 38.00 -3.53
C LEU A 583 -65.84 36.85 -2.53
N ARG A 584 -66.92 36.52 -1.85
CA ARG A 584 -67.05 35.72 -0.63
C ARG A 584 -66.88 34.20 -0.83
N THR A 585 -66.24 33.59 0.17
CA THR A 585 -66.55 32.32 0.86
C THR A 585 -66.99 31.13 0.02
N ASP A 586 -66.06 30.19 -0.15
CA ASP A 586 -66.18 28.88 0.50
C ASP A 586 -64.78 28.25 0.53
N LEU A 587 -64.41 27.57 1.61
CA LEU A 587 -63.37 26.52 1.67
C LEU A 587 -62.98 26.26 3.14
N SER A 588 -63.45 25.12 3.61
CA SER A 588 -62.92 24.33 4.71
C SER A 588 -61.43 24.58 5.00
N VAL A 589 -61.12 24.93 6.24
CA VAL A 589 -59.76 24.93 6.78
C VAL A 589 -59.18 23.52 6.67
N ARG A 590 -58.40 23.26 5.62
CA ARG A 590 -57.37 22.22 5.63
C ARG A 590 -56.06 22.90 6.00
N GLN A 591 -55.62 22.72 7.25
CA GLN A 591 -54.24 22.96 7.64
C GLN A 591 -53.33 22.10 6.75
N ARG A 592 -52.71 22.69 5.73
CA ARG A 592 -51.57 22.06 5.03
C ARG A 592 -50.32 22.36 5.85
N SER A 593 -49.87 21.40 6.65
CA SER A 593 -48.53 21.41 7.22
C SER A 593 -47.53 21.34 6.06
N VAL A 594 -46.74 22.39 5.85
CA VAL A 594 -45.58 22.34 4.94
C VAL A 594 -44.51 21.46 5.63
N LYS A 595 -44.43 20.18 5.26
CA LYS A 595 -43.31 19.31 5.68
C LYS A 595 -42.05 19.72 4.92
N CYS A 596 -41.07 20.24 5.62
CA CYS A 596 -39.76 20.57 5.06
C CYS A 596 -39.02 19.26 4.76
N MET A 597 -38.89 18.91 3.48
CA MET A 597 -38.19 17.70 3.03
C MET A 597 -36.71 18.00 2.79
N ALA A 598 -35.82 17.16 3.32
CA ALA A 598 -34.39 17.26 3.10
C ALA A 598 -34.01 16.76 1.70
N ASN A 599 -32.95 17.35 1.12
CA ASN A 599 -32.36 16.90 -0.14
C ASN A 599 -31.94 15.40 -0.03
N PRO A 600 -32.26 14.54 -1.02
CA PRO A 600 -31.87 13.12 -1.01
C PRO A 600 -30.39 12.86 -0.75
N ARG A 601 -29.48 13.74 -1.21
CA ARG A 601 -28.04 13.64 -0.93
C ARG A 601 -27.73 13.83 0.56
N ARG A 602 -28.45 14.74 1.22
CA ARG A 602 -28.33 14.99 2.67
C ARG A 602 -28.90 13.82 3.47
N VAL A 603 -30.02 13.25 3.05
CA VAL A 603 -30.62 12.06 3.69
C VAL A 603 -29.62 10.88 3.67
N LYS A 604 -29.00 10.60 2.51
CA LYS A 604 -27.98 9.55 2.39
C LYS A 604 -26.72 9.81 3.24
N MET A 605 -26.29 11.06 3.33
CA MET A 605 -25.13 11.43 4.15
C MET A 605 -25.40 11.23 5.65
N VAL A 606 -26.58 11.67 6.11
CA VAL A 606 -27.01 11.49 7.51
C VAL A 606 -27.19 10.00 7.84
N ALA A 607 -27.75 9.21 6.92
CA ALA A 607 -27.89 7.76 7.06
C ALA A 607 -26.52 7.07 7.30
N LYS A 608 -25.53 7.36 6.44
CA LYS A 608 -24.16 6.81 6.57
C LYS A 608 -23.48 7.23 7.87
N GLN A 609 -23.69 8.47 8.31
CA GLN A 609 -23.11 8.95 9.55
C GLN A 609 -23.74 8.26 10.76
N ILE A 610 -25.08 8.10 10.79
CA ILE A 610 -25.77 7.38 11.85
C ILE A 610 -25.34 5.91 11.89
N MET A 611 -25.19 5.25 10.74
CA MET A 611 -24.72 3.87 10.66
C MET A 611 -23.33 3.70 11.30
N ARG A 612 -22.41 4.62 11.02
CA ARG A 612 -21.06 4.61 11.61
C ARG A 612 -21.10 4.80 13.12
N GLU A 613 -21.81 5.82 13.61
CA GLU A 613 -21.90 6.11 15.05
C GLU A 613 -22.57 4.97 15.82
N LEU A 614 -23.62 4.37 15.27
CA LEU A 614 -24.30 3.25 15.92
C LEU A 614 -23.42 1.99 15.93
N SER A 615 -22.66 1.75 14.87
CA SER A 615 -21.74 0.61 14.81
C SER A 615 -20.62 0.75 15.84
N ASP A 616 -20.07 1.97 15.98
CA ASP A 616 -19.10 2.30 17.03
C ASP A 616 -19.70 2.12 18.43
N MET A 617 -20.91 2.61 18.65
CA MET A 617 -21.61 2.48 19.93
C MET A 617 -21.87 1.02 20.30
N LEU A 618 -22.23 0.14 19.36
CA LEU A 618 -22.37 -1.29 19.66
C LEU A 618 -21.06 -1.95 20.12
N LEU A 619 -19.91 -1.41 19.68
CA LEU A 619 -18.58 -1.92 20.01
C LEU A 619 -17.99 -1.31 21.28
N THR A 620 -18.37 -0.08 21.64
CA THR A 620 -17.71 0.69 22.71
C THR A 620 -18.62 0.98 23.89
N ASP A 621 -19.94 0.99 23.70
CA ASP A 621 -20.91 1.38 24.71
C ASP A 621 -21.35 0.18 25.55
N THR A 622 -20.97 0.17 26.83
CA THR A 622 -21.27 -0.92 27.76
C THR A 622 -22.76 -1.13 27.99
N VAL A 623 -23.59 -0.08 27.85
CA VAL A 623 -25.05 -0.17 27.98
C VAL A 623 -25.66 -0.92 26.81
N LEU A 624 -25.14 -0.72 25.59
CA LEU A 624 -25.59 -1.43 24.40
C LEU A 624 -25.03 -2.85 24.33
N GLN A 625 -23.78 -3.06 24.72
CA GLN A 625 -23.21 -4.40 24.83
C GLN A 625 -24.03 -5.28 25.80
N HIS A 626 -24.40 -4.75 26.96
CA HIS A 626 -25.27 -5.46 27.91
C HIS A 626 -26.71 -5.63 27.40
N ALA A 627 -27.21 -4.72 26.56
CA ALA A 627 -28.54 -4.85 25.99
C ALA A 627 -28.60 -5.97 24.94
N VAL A 628 -27.53 -6.16 24.17
CA VAL A 628 -27.45 -7.18 23.13
C VAL A 628 -27.03 -8.54 23.69
N LEU A 629 -26.27 -8.57 24.78
CA LEU A 629 -25.76 -9.77 25.43
C LEU A 629 -26.03 -9.73 26.96
N PRO A 630 -27.27 -9.94 27.41
CA PRO A 630 -27.62 -9.83 28.83
C PRO A 630 -26.99 -10.90 29.74
N GLU A 631 -26.50 -12.01 29.18
CA GLU A 631 -25.91 -13.13 29.94
C GLU A 631 -24.45 -12.88 30.40
N ALA A 632 -23.80 -11.80 29.94
CA ALA A 632 -22.47 -11.42 30.42
C ALA A 632 -22.44 -11.08 31.94
N ALA A 633 -23.59 -10.89 32.58
CA ALA A 633 -23.72 -10.61 34.01
C ALA A 633 -23.80 -11.88 34.90
N LEU A 634 -23.94 -13.09 34.34
CA LEU A 634 -24.21 -14.32 35.10
C LEU A 634 -23.38 -15.51 34.60
N GLY A 635 -22.05 -15.41 34.69
CA GLY A 635 -21.10 -16.53 34.93
C GLY A 635 -21.35 -17.94 34.35
N ALA A 636 -21.96 -18.10 33.17
CA ALA A 636 -22.24 -19.39 32.56
C ALA A 636 -21.63 -19.54 31.14
N ASP A 637 -21.56 -20.79 30.70
CA ASP A 637 -20.67 -21.36 29.69
C ASP A 637 -20.60 -20.66 28.32
N ARG A 638 -19.41 -20.68 27.74
CA ARG A 638 -18.90 -19.70 26.76
C ARG A 638 -19.02 -20.13 25.30
N TYR A 639 -20.16 -20.67 24.89
CA TYR A 639 -20.39 -21.07 23.49
C TYR A 639 -21.73 -20.54 22.99
N LEU A 640 -21.66 -19.72 21.93
CA LEU A 640 -22.75 -19.00 21.22
C LEU A 640 -23.11 -17.61 21.75
N SER A 641 -22.13 -16.70 21.83
CA SER A 641 -22.46 -15.26 21.88
C SER A 641 -22.86 -14.79 20.48
N SER A 642 -24.12 -14.43 20.30
CA SER A 642 -24.64 -13.94 19.03
C SER A 642 -23.92 -12.65 18.59
N LEU A 643 -23.39 -12.62 17.37
CA LEU A 643 -22.75 -11.43 16.80
C LEU A 643 -23.85 -10.51 16.25
N THR A 644 -24.02 -9.33 16.83
CA THR A 644 -25.02 -8.35 16.39
C THR A 644 -24.35 -7.22 15.61
N THR A 645 -24.82 -6.97 14.39
CA THR A 645 -24.28 -5.97 13.47
C THR A 645 -25.40 -5.12 12.88
N ILE A 646 -25.08 -3.90 12.45
CA ILE A 646 -26.02 -3.04 11.73
C ILE A 646 -25.79 -3.26 10.23
N SER A 647 -26.78 -3.80 9.54
CA SER A 647 -26.69 -4.11 8.12
C SER A 647 -27.00 -2.90 7.25
N ASP A 648 -27.98 -2.09 7.65
CA ASP A 648 -28.36 -0.89 6.91
C ASP A 648 -29.05 0.16 7.81
N VAL A 649 -29.09 1.41 7.35
CA VAL A 649 -29.80 2.52 8.01
C VAL A 649 -30.57 3.33 6.97
N GLU A 650 -31.88 3.37 7.11
CA GLU A 650 -32.76 4.24 6.32
C GLU A 650 -33.21 5.44 7.14
N VAL A 651 -33.19 6.62 6.52
CA VAL A 651 -33.64 7.87 7.16
C VAL A 651 -34.79 8.46 6.36
N SER A 652 -35.85 8.89 7.04
CA SER A 652 -36.99 9.53 6.41
C SER A 652 -36.58 10.86 5.75
N ASN A 653 -37.32 11.26 4.71
CA ASN A 653 -37.04 12.50 3.98
C ASN A 653 -37.16 13.76 4.85
N ASP A 654 -37.91 13.72 5.95
CA ASP A 654 -38.00 14.81 6.93
C ASP A 654 -36.92 14.71 8.04
N LEU A 655 -36.02 13.72 7.98
CA LEU A 655 -34.96 13.42 8.95
C LEU A 655 -35.46 13.19 10.39
N GLN A 656 -36.75 12.86 10.55
CA GLN A 656 -37.36 12.67 11.88
C GLN A 656 -37.37 11.22 12.34
N ILE A 657 -37.31 10.25 11.41
CA ILE A 657 -37.37 8.83 11.71
C ILE A 657 -36.16 8.14 11.05
N VAL A 658 -35.49 7.30 11.83
CA VAL A 658 -34.40 6.44 11.39
C VAL A 658 -34.82 5.00 11.63
N LYS A 659 -34.76 4.18 10.59
CA LYS A 659 -34.87 2.73 10.68
C LYS A 659 -33.46 2.14 10.61
N VAL A 660 -33.11 1.35 11.60
CA VAL A 660 -31.82 0.68 11.70
C VAL A 660 -32.08 -0.81 11.52
N TYR A 661 -31.54 -1.37 10.46
CA TYR A 661 -31.61 -2.79 10.15
C TYR A 661 -30.47 -3.50 10.86
N VAL A 662 -30.80 -4.54 11.62
CA VAL A 662 -29.87 -5.25 12.49
C VAL A 662 -29.85 -6.72 12.11
N SER A 663 -28.65 -7.24 11.85
CA SER A 663 -28.40 -8.65 11.61
C SER A 663 -27.75 -9.26 12.84
N VAL A 664 -28.37 -10.30 13.39
CA VAL A 664 -27.88 -11.04 14.55
C VAL A 664 -27.51 -12.47 14.12
N PHE A 665 -26.23 -12.82 14.24
CA PHE A 665 -25.72 -14.15 13.95
C PHE A 665 -25.70 -14.97 15.22
N GLY A 666 -26.52 -16.01 15.33
CA GLY A 666 -26.62 -16.83 16.53
C GLY A 666 -27.84 -17.75 16.48
N ASP A 667 -28.15 -18.40 17.60
CA ASP A 667 -29.39 -19.15 17.76
C ASP A 667 -30.60 -18.19 17.81
N ASP A 668 -31.79 -18.68 17.44
CA ASP A 668 -32.97 -17.82 17.30
C ASP A 668 -33.37 -17.15 18.64
N ARG A 669 -33.04 -17.78 19.78
CA ARG A 669 -33.22 -17.17 21.11
C ARG A 669 -32.29 -15.97 21.32
N GLY A 670 -31.02 -16.06 20.94
CA GLY A 670 -30.08 -14.96 21.00
C GLY A 670 -30.46 -13.79 20.09
N LYS A 671 -31.08 -14.07 18.94
CA LYS A 671 -31.61 -13.04 18.02
C LYS A 671 -32.74 -12.24 18.66
N ASP A 672 -33.76 -12.92 19.19
CA ASP A 672 -34.92 -12.29 19.83
C ASP A 672 -34.50 -11.40 21.01
N VAL A 673 -33.57 -11.89 21.83
CA VAL A 673 -33.04 -11.17 22.99
C VAL A 673 -32.27 -9.92 22.56
N ALA A 674 -31.39 -10.03 21.56
CA ALA A 674 -30.60 -8.91 21.06
C ALA A 674 -31.49 -7.79 20.45
N ILE A 675 -32.47 -8.16 19.63
CA ILE A 675 -33.40 -7.20 19.01
C ILE A 675 -34.31 -6.55 20.07
N ALA A 676 -34.82 -7.31 21.03
CA ALA A 676 -35.62 -6.77 22.13
C ALA A 676 -34.79 -5.82 23.02
N GLY A 677 -33.53 -6.17 23.29
CA GLY A 677 -32.57 -5.35 24.00
C GLY A 677 -32.33 -4.00 23.33
N LEU A 678 -32.04 -4.00 22.03
CA LEU A 678 -31.84 -2.77 21.26
C LEU A 678 -33.10 -1.90 21.20
N LYS A 679 -34.28 -2.52 21.00
CA LYS A 679 -35.57 -1.81 21.04
C LYS A 679 -35.80 -1.14 22.40
N SER A 680 -35.46 -1.81 23.51
CA SER A 680 -35.58 -1.25 24.86
C SER A 680 -34.68 -0.03 25.10
N LYS A 681 -33.53 0.03 24.40
CA LYS A 681 -32.54 1.12 24.51
C LYS A 681 -32.65 2.17 23.41
N ALA A 682 -33.65 2.13 22.54
CA ALA A 682 -33.82 3.11 21.46
C ALA A 682 -33.82 4.58 21.93
N LYS A 683 -34.37 4.88 23.12
CA LYS A 683 -34.32 6.24 23.71
C LYS A 683 -32.91 6.65 24.16
N TYR A 684 -32.15 5.69 24.69
CA TYR A 684 -30.76 5.89 25.09
C TYR A 684 -29.89 6.16 23.85
N VAL A 685 -30.02 5.32 22.83
CA VAL A 685 -29.35 5.46 21.55
C VAL A 685 -29.65 6.82 20.91
N ARG A 686 -30.92 7.24 20.94
CA ARG A 686 -31.33 8.56 20.46
C ARG A 686 -30.63 9.69 21.23
N SER A 687 -30.51 9.59 22.56
CA SER A 687 -29.80 10.59 23.36
C SER A 687 -28.31 10.67 22.97
N GLU A 688 -27.64 9.52 22.83
CA GLU A 688 -26.22 9.47 22.48
C GLU A 688 -25.94 9.97 21.06
N LEU A 689 -26.78 9.61 20.08
CA LEU A 689 -26.71 10.20 18.73
C LEU A 689 -26.89 11.72 18.76
N GLY A 690 -27.74 12.24 19.65
CA GLY A 690 -27.92 13.69 19.81
C GLY A 690 -26.70 14.42 20.38
N LYS A 691 -25.86 13.73 21.18
CA LYS A 691 -24.60 14.28 21.71
C LYS A 691 -23.48 14.20 20.68
N ARG A 692 -23.40 13.07 19.97
CA ARG A 692 -22.35 12.76 18.99
C ARG A 692 -22.57 13.49 17.66
N MET A 693 -23.82 13.83 17.32
CA MET A 693 -24.16 14.50 16.07
C MET A 693 -24.76 15.88 16.31
N LYS A 694 -24.28 16.91 15.57
CA LYS A 694 -24.86 18.27 15.55
C LYS A 694 -26.13 18.33 14.70
N LEU A 695 -27.17 17.58 15.07
CA LEU A 695 -28.47 17.58 14.39
C LEU A 695 -29.40 18.64 15.00
N ARG A 696 -30.16 19.35 14.14
CA ARG A 696 -31.17 20.33 14.59
C ARG A 696 -32.32 19.66 15.37
N LEU A 697 -32.67 18.44 14.99
CA LEU A 697 -33.66 17.58 15.63
C LEU A 697 -33.10 16.17 15.63
N THR A 698 -32.99 15.54 16.79
CA THR A 698 -32.49 14.17 16.88
C THR A 698 -33.60 13.19 16.52
N PRO A 699 -33.42 12.34 15.48
CA PRO A 699 -34.46 11.48 14.96
C PRO A 699 -34.89 10.41 15.96
N GLU A 700 -36.11 9.91 15.82
CA GLU A 700 -36.57 8.70 16.49
C GLU A 700 -35.90 7.48 15.84
N VAL A 701 -35.26 6.64 16.66
CA VAL A 701 -34.55 5.43 16.20
C VAL A 701 -35.45 4.21 16.36
N ARG A 702 -35.61 3.44 15.28
CA ARG A 702 -36.39 2.20 15.24
C ARG A 702 -35.49 1.05 14.76
N PHE A 703 -35.30 0.05 15.61
CA PHE A 703 -34.57 -1.16 15.24
C PHE A 703 -35.49 -2.17 14.58
N ILE A 704 -35.07 -2.67 13.42
CA ILE A 704 -35.76 -3.65 12.58
C ILE A 704 -34.80 -4.81 12.36
N GLU A 705 -35.29 -6.03 12.45
CA GLU A 705 -34.50 -7.21 12.13
C GLU A 705 -34.35 -7.35 10.61
N ASP A 706 -33.15 -7.69 10.15
CA ASP A 706 -32.85 -7.88 8.74
C ASP A 706 -32.87 -9.37 8.34
N GLU A 707 -33.98 -9.80 7.73
CA GLU A 707 -34.17 -11.17 7.22
C GLU A 707 -33.52 -11.41 5.84
N SER A 708 -32.87 -10.41 5.23
CA SER A 708 -32.39 -10.51 3.83
C SER A 708 -31.36 -11.63 3.64
N MET A 709 -30.52 -11.89 4.63
CA MET A 709 -29.52 -12.96 4.61
C MET A 709 -30.14 -14.37 4.71
N GLU A 710 -31.22 -14.54 5.48
CA GLU A 710 -31.95 -15.81 5.54
C GLU A 710 -32.68 -16.12 4.25
N ARG A 711 -33.24 -15.09 3.58
CA ARG A 711 -33.85 -15.25 2.26
C ARG A 711 -32.82 -15.64 1.22
N GLY A 712 -31.64 -15.03 1.22
CA GLY A 712 -30.52 -15.41 0.35
C GLY A 712 -30.09 -16.87 0.55
N SER A 713 -29.98 -17.31 1.81
CA SER A 713 -29.62 -18.69 2.15
C SER A 713 -30.68 -19.70 1.73
N ARG A 714 -31.98 -19.37 1.86
CA ARG A 714 -33.08 -20.21 1.36
C ARG A 714 -33.09 -20.30 -0.16
N VAL A 715 -32.79 -19.21 -0.87
CA VAL A 715 -32.69 -19.21 -2.34
C VAL A 715 -31.54 -20.11 -2.80
N ILE A 716 -30.37 -20.03 -2.16
CA ILE A 716 -29.23 -20.91 -2.45
C ILE A 716 -29.59 -22.38 -2.20
N ALA A 717 -30.23 -22.70 -1.06
CA ALA A 717 -30.67 -24.07 -0.76
C ALA A 717 -31.71 -24.61 -1.77
N ILE A 718 -32.58 -23.74 -2.31
CA ILE A 718 -33.52 -24.11 -3.37
C ILE A 718 -32.78 -24.32 -4.70
N LEU A 719 -31.80 -23.48 -5.04
CA LEU A 719 -30.97 -23.62 -6.25
C LEU A 719 -30.14 -24.90 -6.23
N ASP A 720 -29.60 -25.28 -5.06
CA ASP A 720 -28.85 -26.52 -4.89
C ASP A 720 -29.75 -27.76 -4.99
N LYS A 721 -30.99 -27.69 -4.50
CA LYS A 721 -32.00 -28.74 -4.74
C LYS A 721 -32.34 -28.90 -6.21
N ILE A 722 -32.54 -27.80 -6.93
CA ILE A 722 -32.83 -27.82 -8.37
C ILE A 722 -31.64 -28.38 -9.17
N LYS A 723 -30.40 -28.07 -8.77
CA LYS A 723 -29.19 -28.67 -9.36
C LYS A 723 -29.09 -30.16 -9.09
N ALA A 724 -29.46 -30.61 -7.89
CA ALA A 724 -29.48 -32.03 -7.54
C ALA A 724 -30.56 -32.81 -8.30
N GLU A 725 -31.73 -32.21 -8.53
CA GLU A 725 -32.82 -32.81 -9.32
C GLU A 725 -32.50 -32.86 -10.82
N LYS A 726 -31.77 -31.87 -11.35
CA LYS A 726 -31.28 -31.87 -12.75
C LYS A 726 -30.09 -32.81 -13.00
N GLY A 727 -29.41 -33.29 -11.96
CA GLY A 727 -28.32 -34.27 -12.06
C GLY A 727 -28.79 -35.73 -12.15
N SER A 728 -30.10 -35.98 -12.08
CA SER A 728 -30.70 -37.32 -12.09
C SER A 728 -31.58 -37.64 -13.31
N GLU A 729 -31.41 -36.93 -14.42
CA GLU A 729 -31.98 -37.31 -15.73
C GLU A 729 -30.84 -37.55 -16.72
N GLY A 730 -30.68 -38.80 -17.13
CA GLY A 730 -29.49 -39.34 -17.78
C GLY A 730 -29.24 -38.86 -19.21
N GLU A 731 -27.96 -38.78 -19.58
CA GLU A 731 -27.51 -38.70 -20.96
C GLU A 731 -27.63 -40.08 -21.65
N PRO A 732 -28.16 -40.16 -22.89
CA PRO A 732 -27.94 -41.30 -23.76
C PRO A 732 -26.72 -41.09 -24.66
N GLU A 733 -25.93 -42.16 -24.79
CA GLU A 733 -24.80 -42.31 -25.71
C GLU A 733 -25.18 -42.07 -27.18
N THR A 734 -24.31 -41.42 -27.95
CA THR A 734 -24.18 -41.69 -29.41
C THR A 734 -22.74 -41.48 -29.90
N SER A 735 -22.36 -42.36 -30.81
CA SER A 735 -21.07 -42.63 -31.43
C SER A 735 -20.84 -41.92 -32.77
N ASP A 736 -19.56 -41.84 -33.16
CA ASP A 736 -19.00 -41.79 -34.53
C ASP A 736 -19.31 -40.62 -35.50
N SER A 737 -18.36 -39.68 -35.57
CA SER A 737 -17.58 -39.23 -36.76
C SER A 737 -18.28 -38.70 -38.04
N PRO A 738 -17.56 -38.11 -39.03
CA PRO A 738 -17.46 -36.66 -39.24
C PRO A 738 -17.94 -36.21 -40.64
N GLU A 739 -18.28 -34.93 -40.84
CA GLU A 739 -18.22 -34.31 -42.18
C GLU A 739 -18.35 -32.77 -42.12
N ASP A 740 -17.80 -32.18 -43.18
CA ASP A 740 -17.38 -30.80 -43.41
C ASP A 740 -18.49 -29.75 -43.56
N ASP A 741 -18.00 -28.50 -43.62
CA ASP A 741 -18.45 -27.38 -44.46
C ASP A 741 -19.23 -26.20 -43.84
N GLN A 742 -18.51 -25.06 -43.87
CA GLN A 742 -18.92 -23.72 -44.33
C GLN A 742 -19.98 -22.95 -43.52
N ASP A 743 -19.56 -21.90 -42.81
CA ASP A 743 -19.41 -20.50 -43.28
C ASP A 743 -20.73 -19.71 -43.12
N TRP A 744 -20.62 -18.38 -43.20
CA TRP A 744 -21.61 -17.31 -43.06
C TRP A 744 -21.53 -16.54 -41.73
N GLY A 745 -20.68 -15.52 -41.79
CA GLY A 745 -20.72 -14.38 -40.89
C GLY A 745 -21.87 -13.41 -41.15
N VAL A 746 -21.86 -12.38 -40.29
CA VAL A 746 -22.34 -11.00 -40.41
C VAL A 746 -23.71 -10.77 -41.05
N ASP A 747 -24.67 -10.29 -40.26
CA ASP A 747 -25.35 -9.01 -40.53
C ASP A 747 -26.21 -8.61 -39.32
N ASP A 748 -25.99 -7.37 -38.85
CA ASP A 748 -26.94 -6.55 -38.07
C ASP A 748 -27.64 -5.65 -39.10
N PRO A 749 -28.97 -5.46 -39.08
CA PRO A 749 -29.47 -4.24 -38.42
C PRO A 749 -30.93 -4.30 -37.90
N ASP A 750 -31.16 -3.48 -36.85
CA ASP A 750 -32.31 -2.62 -36.57
C ASP A 750 -33.79 -3.10 -36.68
N GLU A 751 -34.51 -2.72 -35.61
CA GLU A 751 -35.96 -2.48 -35.49
C GLU A 751 -36.91 -3.70 -35.48
N ASP A 752 -37.49 -3.97 -34.29
CA ASP A 752 -38.94 -3.83 -34.13
C ASP A 752 -39.37 -3.82 -32.65
N ILE A 753 -39.91 -2.67 -32.22
CA ILE A 753 -40.72 -2.52 -31.02
C ILE A 753 -42.16 -2.80 -31.39
N ILE A 754 -42.80 -3.83 -30.82
CA ILE A 754 -44.26 -3.85 -30.60
C ILE A 754 -44.59 -4.47 -29.24
N TYR A 755 -45.29 -3.69 -28.42
CA TYR A 755 -45.89 -4.07 -27.14
C TYR A 755 -47.19 -4.88 -27.31
N VAL A 756 -47.66 -5.45 -26.18
CA VAL A 756 -49.02 -5.90 -25.78
C VAL A 756 -48.95 -7.38 -25.37
N LYS A 757 -49.21 -7.76 -24.11
CA LYS A 757 -50.31 -7.37 -23.23
C LYS A 757 -49.93 -7.42 -21.75
#